data_AF-A0A4Z2IP39-F1
#
_entry.id   AF-A0A4Z2IP39-F1
#
_cell.length_a   1.000
_cell.length_b   1.000
_cell.length_c   1.000
_cell.angle_alpha   90.00
_cell.angle_beta   90.00
_cell.angle_gamma   90.00
#
_symmetry.space_group_name_H-M   'P 1'
#
loop_
_entity.id
_entity.type
_entity.pdbx_description
1 polymer ?
#
loop_
_entity_poly.entity_id
_entity_poly.type
_entity_poly.pdbx_seq_one_letter_code
_entity_poly.pdbx_strand_id
1 'polypeptide(L)'
;MAANWAERISTFSRSPSAFLSRTTAEGFLAELLRELRDDRASYSVKVLLLSPLCEHPTLLCPSDSVGDETALELMSVLDQCPPKSAQFRCHLLLALTTVLICTDCVSVRSRASQDFLDLLLRLAQDTGDLQGDGALRSLRATACDCLRELEACSPGLLSQRLELLGGLRQRETTRLHQAYAGLHTLVLRNAVYRLTQDAGAGAEHLKALLGGNTSVAWEAELDSGPLCDKDPSAILSSLILGPMGTVPTLQTGPDCKELRSVLSSLLEESYLLTPLCQAALLHRLTEVVAMVPGVPPAVFRAQLLRLLGTSECAFTDSLFSAEDEAFVLQRLVVLSQHPLLSAPDKLFYMDCLLHFPENRPIGETLPVLLTPRLASALAPTVFNDGATALARLNLLSLVYLEEAEDGEGEESKGLAFLYEHLASLLRVVANGGGREIVVAFFRAAFLFLLHFSHVERYRRRLTEELCTLYLRHAHLAPHVVNLADRAQDKLAESGWAVAFLRALQGAVIDAPLVSRDLRWHLKALARVAEEGEIRQEGTVGFLSGVIAPSPSSLCAAGDWRLGNGVLGVCRRLLVHPSLDALLLPLADVLLHLARHYGDADIRDHARLYYALLTTLSREKLAGVLAQGSAEGGRQVAKRSLSCIMAESEGLASTLTVHRTEGAIFELIEARSEFPREEASDPRQIEASPTEAGAALEEYRAQFLVPGFASEITLTYRLTHVVSDPRFDRLFSVRLHFGLTDDHYEELGDVSVPCLMRGRPPPEVRLRLKPRRPFPTTLHASAIFTTQDGLTWLTVLPHVRVAFRQAFAPLPAPPAWGSGGRRSLFEALWEEMGAGSEEEPADCAASLFCCRLPDGALAALVEEHFAPFLISEPSEVEEVKVLFFLPPRSHVLLKIRPGDPVHFDVAADNWQLLRHLNAYLLTITSSQEDT
;
A
#
# COMPACT_ATOMS: atom_id res chain seq x y z
N MET A 1 -33.17 22.45 20.28
CA MET A 1 -31.75 22.80 20.55
C MET A 1 -31.06 22.88 19.21
N ALA A 2 -30.42 23.99 18.84
CA ALA A 2 -29.70 24.09 17.57
C ALA A 2 -28.48 23.16 17.65
N ALA A 3 -28.56 21.98 17.03
CA ALA A 3 -27.46 21.02 17.02
C ALA A 3 -26.26 21.66 16.31
N ASN A 4 -25.07 21.56 16.89
CA ASN A 4 -23.83 21.99 16.25
C ASN A 4 -23.48 21.02 15.11
N TRP A 5 -24.13 21.18 13.96
CA TRP A 5 -23.99 20.29 12.80
C TRP A 5 -22.55 20.17 12.31
N ALA A 6 -21.75 21.25 12.40
CA ALA A 6 -20.35 21.22 12.03
C ALA A 6 -19.54 20.22 12.88
N GLU A 7 -19.80 20.17 14.18
CA GLU A 7 -19.15 19.23 15.09
C GLU A 7 -19.60 17.79 14.81
N ARG A 8 -20.90 17.56 14.64
CA ARG A 8 -21.45 16.22 14.32
C ARG A 8 -20.89 15.66 13.00
N ILE A 9 -20.85 16.46 11.94
CA ILE A 9 -20.27 16.04 10.65
C ILE A 9 -18.77 15.77 10.81
N SER A 10 -18.05 16.59 11.57
CA SER A 10 -16.61 16.35 11.83
C SER A 10 -16.34 15.08 12.64
N THR A 11 -17.24 14.71 13.56
CA THR A 11 -17.14 13.44 14.29
C THR A 11 -17.46 12.24 13.40
N PHE A 12 -18.42 12.40 12.47
CA PHE A 12 -18.73 11.37 11.49
C PHE A 12 -17.56 11.15 10.52
N SER A 13 -16.98 12.21 9.95
CA SER A 13 -15.89 12.08 8.97
C SER A 13 -14.57 11.55 9.56
N ARG A 14 -14.33 11.71 10.87
CA ARG A 14 -13.18 11.09 11.55
C ARG A 14 -13.32 9.59 11.76
N SER A 15 -14.53 9.11 12.03
CA SER A 15 -14.79 7.70 12.33
C SER A 15 -16.27 7.37 12.11
N PRO A 16 -16.70 7.09 10.86
CA PRO A 16 -18.11 6.84 10.53
C PRO A 16 -18.69 5.65 11.29
N SER A 17 -17.91 4.57 11.45
CA SER A 17 -18.31 3.36 12.20
C SER A 17 -18.54 3.64 13.68
N ALA A 18 -17.63 4.38 14.33
CA ALA A 18 -17.76 4.74 15.74
C ALA A 18 -18.91 5.72 15.98
N PHE A 19 -19.17 6.63 15.05
CA PHE A 19 -20.33 7.53 15.12
C PHE A 19 -21.65 6.76 15.00
N LEU A 20 -21.76 5.85 14.01
CA LEU A 20 -22.94 5.01 13.83
C LEU A 20 -23.14 3.94 14.92
N SER A 21 -22.13 3.66 15.74
CA SER A 21 -22.33 2.84 16.94
C SER A 21 -23.24 3.54 17.98
N ARG A 22 -23.33 4.88 17.92
CA ARG A 22 -24.12 5.72 18.83
C ARG A 22 -25.49 6.08 18.25
N THR A 23 -25.67 6.01 16.93
CA THR A 23 -26.91 6.35 16.20
C THR A 23 -27.10 5.43 14.99
N THR A 24 -28.31 5.03 14.63
CA THR A 24 -28.54 4.22 13.41
C THR A 24 -28.30 5.03 12.13
N ALA A 25 -27.86 4.35 11.05
CA ALA A 25 -27.66 4.98 9.75
C ALA A 25 -28.96 5.63 9.23
N GLU A 26 -30.08 4.92 9.31
CA GLU A 26 -31.41 5.42 8.93
C GLU A 26 -31.86 6.62 9.78
N GLY A 27 -31.59 6.60 11.09
CA GLY A 27 -31.92 7.70 11.99
C GLY A 27 -31.10 8.96 11.68
N PHE A 28 -29.79 8.78 11.44
CA PHE A 28 -28.92 9.90 11.07
C PHE A 28 -29.26 10.46 9.68
N LEU A 29 -29.56 9.59 8.71
CA LEU A 29 -30.02 9.99 7.37
C LEU A 29 -31.33 10.78 7.42
N ALA A 30 -32.31 10.32 8.20
CA ALA A 30 -33.58 11.02 8.38
C ALA A 30 -33.38 12.40 9.04
N GLU A 31 -32.47 12.52 10.01
CA GLU A 31 -32.10 13.82 10.60
C GLU A 31 -31.44 14.76 9.58
N LEU A 32 -30.52 14.26 8.76
CA LEU A 32 -29.87 15.03 7.69
C LEU A 32 -30.90 15.56 6.69
N LEU A 33 -31.79 14.68 6.19
CA LEU A 33 -32.82 15.05 5.22
C LEU A 33 -33.84 16.05 5.81
N ARG A 34 -34.21 15.90 7.08
CA ARG A 34 -35.09 16.84 7.78
C ARG A 34 -34.49 18.23 7.89
N GLU A 35 -33.20 18.34 8.19
CA GLU A 35 -32.53 19.63 8.34
C GLU A 35 -32.17 20.27 6.99
N LEU A 36 -31.94 19.48 5.95
CA LEU A 36 -31.83 19.97 4.57
C LEU A 36 -33.12 20.69 4.12
N ARG A 37 -34.29 20.22 4.59
CA ARG A 37 -35.60 20.85 4.36
C ARG A 37 -35.88 22.07 5.21
N ASP A 38 -35.17 22.29 6.32
CA ASP A 38 -35.45 23.43 7.18
C ASP A 38 -35.02 24.75 6.50
N ASP A 39 -35.96 25.65 6.26
CA ASP A 39 -35.72 26.98 5.69
C ASP A 39 -34.89 27.89 6.62
N ARG A 40 -34.82 27.56 7.91
CA ARG A 40 -34.05 28.33 8.91
C ARG A 40 -32.56 28.05 8.84
N ALA A 41 -32.15 26.93 8.26
CA ALA A 41 -30.73 26.57 8.13
C ALA A 41 -30.06 27.37 7.01
N SER A 42 -28.87 27.93 7.28
CA SER A 42 -28.11 28.64 6.26
C SER A 42 -27.63 27.69 5.16
N TYR A 43 -27.54 28.18 3.92
CA TYR A 43 -27.04 27.38 2.79
C TYR A 43 -25.63 26.83 3.01
N SER A 44 -24.78 27.50 3.80
CA SER A 44 -23.47 26.99 4.19
C SER A 44 -23.57 25.73 5.06
N VAL A 45 -24.53 25.68 5.99
CA VAL A 45 -24.80 24.49 6.81
C VAL A 45 -25.41 23.40 5.93
N LYS A 46 -26.33 23.74 5.02
CA LYS A 46 -26.92 22.76 4.09
C LYS A 46 -25.88 22.12 3.17
N VAL A 47 -24.87 22.86 2.70
CA VAL A 47 -23.75 22.28 1.94
C VAL A 47 -22.94 21.30 2.80
N LEU A 48 -22.68 21.63 4.07
CA LEU A 48 -22.00 20.72 4.99
C LEU A 48 -22.81 19.42 5.21
N LEU A 49 -24.13 19.52 5.33
CA LEU A 49 -25.02 18.36 5.52
C LEU A 49 -25.00 17.37 4.34
N LEU A 50 -24.57 17.79 3.14
CA LEU A 50 -24.45 16.92 1.96
C LEU A 50 -23.12 16.13 1.92
N SER A 51 -22.07 16.56 2.62
CA SER A 51 -20.76 15.87 2.61
C SER A 51 -20.83 14.40 3.02
N PRO A 52 -21.57 14.01 4.08
CA PRO A 52 -21.75 12.60 4.43
C PRO A 52 -22.33 11.73 3.30
N LEU A 53 -23.25 12.27 2.50
CA LEU A 53 -23.85 11.56 1.35
C LEU A 53 -22.87 11.44 0.18
N CYS A 54 -21.93 12.38 0.03
CA CYS A 54 -20.89 12.31 -0.99
C CYS A 54 -19.73 11.38 -0.59
N GLU A 55 -19.38 11.29 0.70
CA GLU A 55 -18.23 10.53 1.19
C GLU A 55 -18.57 9.07 1.54
N HIS A 56 -19.76 8.83 2.12
CA HIS A 56 -20.16 7.52 2.63
C HIS A 56 -21.61 7.13 2.25
N PRO A 57 -21.99 7.18 0.95
CA PRO A 57 -23.35 6.88 0.50
C PRO A 57 -23.81 5.46 0.83
N THR A 58 -22.96 4.44 0.63
CA THR A 58 -23.28 3.02 0.88
C THR A 58 -23.49 2.69 2.36
N LEU A 59 -22.90 3.49 3.25
CA LEU A 59 -23.00 3.33 4.70
C LEU A 59 -24.25 4.03 5.26
N LEU A 60 -24.74 5.08 4.60
CA LEU A 60 -25.98 5.77 4.95
C LEU A 60 -27.21 5.14 4.28
N CYS A 61 -27.06 4.68 3.04
CA CYS A 61 -28.09 4.03 2.24
C CYS A 61 -27.69 2.56 1.99
N PRO A 62 -28.04 1.63 2.90
CA PRO A 62 -27.60 0.23 2.81
C PRO A 62 -28.38 -0.61 1.78
N SER A 63 -29.50 -0.11 1.24
CA SER A 63 -30.30 -0.79 0.22
C SER A 63 -30.68 0.12 -0.94
N ASP A 64 -30.91 -0.48 -2.10
CA ASP A 64 -31.31 0.22 -3.33
C ASP A 64 -32.62 1.01 -3.14
N SER A 65 -33.54 0.50 -2.32
CA SER A 65 -34.81 1.20 -2.00
C SER A 65 -34.58 2.48 -1.20
N VAL A 66 -33.67 2.46 -0.22
CA VAL A 66 -33.34 3.64 0.60
C VAL A 66 -32.56 4.65 -0.23
N GLY A 67 -31.71 4.19 -1.15
CA GLY A 67 -31.04 5.05 -2.15
C GLY A 67 -32.03 5.78 -3.05
N ASP A 68 -33.01 5.05 -3.60
CA ASP A 68 -34.06 5.60 -4.49
C ASP A 68 -34.94 6.64 -3.78
N GLU A 69 -35.38 6.33 -2.55
CA GLU A 69 -36.15 7.26 -1.71
C GLU A 69 -35.33 8.51 -1.36
N THR A 70 -34.06 8.34 -0.97
CA THR A 70 -33.17 9.46 -0.66
C THR A 70 -32.97 10.36 -1.89
N ALA A 71 -32.82 9.78 -3.08
CA ALA A 71 -32.71 10.54 -4.31
C ALA A 71 -33.98 11.35 -4.62
N LEU A 72 -35.18 10.76 -4.47
CA LEU A 72 -36.45 11.47 -4.62
C LEU A 72 -36.58 12.63 -3.63
N GLU A 73 -36.19 12.40 -2.36
CA GLU A 73 -36.26 13.43 -1.32
C GLU A 73 -35.29 14.59 -1.58
N LEU A 74 -34.07 14.30 -2.07
CA LEU A 74 -33.10 15.32 -2.47
C LEU A 74 -33.53 16.09 -3.72
N MET A 75 -34.18 15.45 -4.70
CA MET A 75 -34.78 16.14 -5.84
C MET A 75 -35.90 17.10 -5.40
N SER A 76 -36.72 16.69 -4.44
CA SER A 76 -37.72 17.57 -3.83
C SER A 76 -37.09 18.79 -3.15
N VAL A 77 -35.96 18.62 -2.45
CA VAL A 77 -35.20 19.73 -1.85
C VAL A 77 -34.64 20.67 -2.94
N LEU A 78 -34.21 20.13 -4.08
CA LEU A 78 -33.72 20.91 -5.21
C LEU A 78 -34.83 21.76 -5.87
N ASP A 79 -36.06 21.24 -5.94
CA ASP A 79 -37.22 21.99 -6.48
C ASP A 79 -37.64 23.13 -5.55
N GLN A 80 -37.53 22.95 -4.24
CA GLN A 80 -37.85 23.96 -3.23
C GLN A 80 -36.78 25.06 -3.13
N CYS A 81 -35.57 24.81 -3.65
CA CYS A 81 -34.41 25.68 -3.51
C CYS A 81 -34.44 26.87 -4.50
N PRO A 82 -34.28 28.14 -4.06
CA PRO A 82 -34.35 29.30 -4.94
C PRO A 82 -33.21 29.32 -5.97
N PRO A 83 -33.47 29.81 -7.20
CA PRO A 83 -32.51 29.77 -8.31
C PRO A 83 -31.24 30.60 -8.05
N LYS A 84 -31.28 31.54 -7.10
CA LYS A 84 -30.14 32.39 -6.70
C LYS A 84 -29.05 31.65 -5.94
N SER A 85 -29.31 30.45 -5.43
CA SER A 85 -28.40 29.67 -4.58
C SER A 85 -27.63 28.59 -5.37
N ALA A 86 -27.01 29.00 -6.48
CA ALA A 86 -26.38 28.07 -7.43
C ALA A 86 -25.35 27.11 -6.79
N GLN A 87 -24.54 27.58 -5.84
CA GLN A 87 -23.55 26.73 -5.16
C GLN A 87 -24.19 25.53 -4.46
N PHE A 88 -25.29 25.74 -3.72
CA PHE A 88 -25.97 24.65 -3.03
C PHE A 88 -26.67 23.71 -4.02
N ARG A 89 -27.28 24.25 -5.07
CA ARG A 89 -27.86 23.44 -6.16
C ARG A 89 -26.82 22.55 -6.85
N CYS A 90 -25.61 23.05 -7.10
CA CYS A 90 -24.50 22.25 -7.63
C CYS A 90 -24.11 21.11 -6.68
N HIS A 91 -23.98 21.37 -5.37
CA HIS A 91 -23.64 20.33 -4.40
C HIS A 91 -24.77 19.29 -4.24
N LEU A 92 -26.04 19.70 -4.38
CA LEU A 92 -27.18 18.79 -4.42
C LEU A 92 -27.14 17.86 -5.63
N LEU A 93 -26.84 18.38 -6.83
CA LEU A 93 -26.69 17.54 -8.03
C LEU A 93 -25.58 16.51 -7.85
N LEU A 94 -24.42 16.91 -7.30
CA LEU A 94 -23.32 15.99 -7.01
C LEU A 94 -23.72 14.91 -6.02
N ALA A 95 -24.35 15.29 -4.90
CA ALA A 95 -24.82 14.33 -3.89
C ALA A 95 -25.85 13.34 -4.47
N LEU A 96 -26.80 13.83 -5.28
CA LEU A 96 -27.77 13.00 -6.01
C LEU A 96 -27.08 11.98 -6.92
N THR A 97 -26.12 12.43 -7.73
CA THR A 97 -25.35 11.54 -8.62
C THR A 97 -24.56 10.51 -7.83
N THR A 98 -23.90 10.91 -6.74
CA THR A 98 -23.12 10.00 -5.89
C THR A 98 -24.00 8.96 -5.20
N VAL A 99 -25.16 9.35 -4.64
CA VAL A 99 -26.09 8.39 -4.04
C VAL A 99 -26.56 7.38 -5.08
N LEU A 100 -27.08 7.85 -6.22
CA LEU A 100 -27.61 6.95 -7.26
C LEU A 100 -26.56 5.96 -7.80
N ILE A 101 -25.32 6.42 -8.03
CA ILE A 101 -24.24 5.56 -8.54
C ILE A 101 -23.79 4.57 -7.47
N CYS A 102 -23.56 5.02 -6.23
CA CYS A 102 -22.96 4.17 -5.20
C CYS A 102 -23.94 3.17 -4.59
N THR A 103 -25.26 3.37 -4.72
CA THR A 103 -26.28 2.42 -4.26
C THR A 103 -26.84 1.56 -5.40
N ASP A 104 -26.15 1.50 -6.55
CA ASP A 104 -26.54 0.76 -7.77
C ASP A 104 -27.98 1.05 -8.27
N CYS A 105 -28.57 2.18 -7.88
CA CYS A 105 -29.93 2.58 -8.26
C CYS A 105 -30.03 3.06 -9.72
N VAL A 106 -28.89 3.16 -10.44
CA VAL A 106 -28.85 3.51 -11.86
C VAL A 106 -29.36 2.34 -12.71
N SER A 107 -30.67 2.11 -12.65
CA SER A 107 -31.36 1.08 -13.45
C SER A 107 -32.60 1.65 -14.12
N VAL A 108 -32.99 0.99 -15.22
CA VAL A 108 -34.21 1.28 -16.00
C VAL A 108 -35.47 1.26 -15.14
N ARG A 109 -35.44 0.53 -14.02
CA ARG A 109 -36.61 0.27 -13.17
C ARG A 109 -36.78 1.29 -12.04
N SER A 110 -35.75 2.06 -11.71
CA SER A 110 -35.85 3.13 -10.71
C SER A 110 -36.53 4.34 -11.33
N ARG A 111 -37.53 4.89 -10.64
CA ARG A 111 -38.19 6.12 -11.07
C ARG A 111 -37.28 7.34 -10.81
N ALA A 112 -36.52 7.33 -9.72
CA ALA A 112 -35.65 8.44 -9.38
C ALA A 112 -34.53 8.64 -10.42
N SER A 113 -33.98 7.55 -10.97
CA SER A 113 -32.94 7.61 -12.00
C SER A 113 -33.44 8.27 -13.29
N GLN A 114 -34.68 7.94 -13.72
CA GLN A 114 -35.32 8.51 -14.91
C GLN A 114 -35.64 9.99 -14.70
N ASP A 115 -36.30 10.33 -13.59
CA ASP A 115 -36.69 11.70 -13.26
C ASP A 115 -35.44 12.60 -13.12
N PHE A 116 -34.35 12.07 -12.55
CA PHE A 116 -33.08 12.78 -12.40
C PHE A 116 -32.35 12.96 -13.74
N LEU A 117 -32.33 11.95 -14.61
CA LEU A 117 -31.75 12.05 -15.95
C LEU A 117 -32.45 13.11 -16.79
N ASP A 118 -33.78 13.12 -16.77
CA ASP A 118 -34.59 14.13 -17.45
C ASP A 118 -34.38 15.53 -16.87
N LEU A 119 -34.18 15.64 -15.55
CA LEU A 119 -33.80 16.90 -14.91
C LEU A 119 -32.42 17.39 -15.37
N LEU A 120 -31.41 16.53 -15.38
CA LEU A 120 -30.05 16.87 -15.83
C LEU A 120 -30.03 17.31 -17.30
N LEU A 121 -30.77 16.61 -18.17
CA LEU A 121 -30.89 16.97 -19.58
C LEU A 121 -31.60 18.32 -19.77
N ARG A 122 -32.67 18.59 -19.00
CA ARG A 122 -33.33 19.91 -19.00
C ARG A 122 -32.39 21.02 -18.56
N LEU A 123 -31.65 20.81 -17.46
CA LEU A 123 -30.66 21.78 -16.97
C LEU A 123 -29.52 22.00 -17.98
N ALA A 124 -29.04 20.94 -18.62
CA ALA A 124 -28.00 21.06 -19.66
C ALA A 124 -28.49 21.77 -20.94
N GLN A 125 -29.79 21.71 -21.25
CA GLN A 125 -30.40 22.35 -22.43
C GLN A 125 -30.88 23.79 -22.17
N ASP A 126 -30.92 24.25 -20.91
CA ASP A 126 -31.38 25.59 -20.59
C ASP A 126 -30.41 26.65 -21.12
N THR A 127 -30.70 27.16 -22.32
CA THR A 127 -29.92 28.21 -23.00
C THR A 127 -30.38 29.62 -22.64
N GLY A 128 -31.19 29.81 -21.59
CA GLY A 128 -31.73 31.12 -21.18
C GLY A 128 -30.68 32.20 -20.89
N ASP A 129 -29.40 31.82 -20.73
CA ASP A 129 -28.31 32.67 -20.23
C ASP A 129 -27.24 33.05 -21.26
N LEU A 130 -27.60 33.25 -22.53
CA LEU A 130 -26.65 33.90 -23.46
C LEU A 130 -26.31 35.35 -23.04
N GLN A 131 -27.03 35.94 -22.06
CA GLN A 131 -26.73 37.27 -21.50
C GLN A 131 -26.86 37.43 -19.96
N GLY A 132 -27.03 36.36 -19.17
CA GLY A 132 -27.29 36.43 -17.72
C GLY A 132 -26.36 35.60 -16.84
N ASP A 133 -26.15 36.07 -15.61
CA ASP A 133 -25.53 35.48 -14.40
C ASP A 133 -24.53 34.28 -14.50
N GLY A 134 -23.31 34.45 -13.98
CA GLY A 134 -22.28 33.40 -13.95
C GLY A 134 -22.64 32.19 -13.06
N ALA A 135 -23.60 32.36 -12.15
CA ALA A 135 -24.09 31.33 -11.24
C ALA A 135 -24.86 30.21 -11.97
N LEU A 136 -25.71 30.54 -12.95
CA LEU A 136 -26.50 29.55 -13.70
C LEU A 136 -25.63 28.70 -14.65
N ARG A 137 -24.52 29.27 -15.13
CA ARG A 137 -23.51 28.52 -15.91
C ARG A 137 -22.82 27.44 -15.08
N SER A 138 -22.56 27.70 -13.79
CA SER A 138 -21.98 26.68 -12.90
C SER A 138 -22.91 25.49 -12.71
N LEU A 139 -24.23 25.73 -12.65
CA LEU A 139 -25.23 24.67 -12.55
C LEU A 139 -25.27 23.81 -13.83
N ARG A 140 -25.21 24.43 -15.01
CA ARG A 140 -25.10 23.72 -16.30
C ARG A 140 -23.83 22.89 -16.40
N ALA A 141 -22.68 23.44 -15.97
CA ALA A 141 -21.42 22.71 -15.90
C ALA A 141 -21.54 21.46 -15.02
N THR A 142 -22.06 21.64 -13.80
CA THR A 142 -22.25 20.54 -12.85
C THR A 142 -23.22 19.49 -13.40
N ALA A 143 -24.30 19.90 -14.07
CA ALA A 143 -25.20 18.95 -14.72
C ALA A 143 -24.50 18.14 -15.82
N CYS A 144 -23.64 18.75 -16.64
CA CYS A 144 -22.82 18.04 -17.63
C CYS A 144 -21.81 17.09 -16.99
N ASP A 145 -21.15 17.49 -15.89
CA ASP A 145 -20.25 16.61 -15.15
C ASP A 145 -21.02 15.43 -14.53
N CYS A 146 -22.22 15.67 -13.97
CA CYS A 146 -23.09 14.60 -13.45
C CYS A 146 -23.51 13.60 -14.55
N LEU A 147 -23.89 14.11 -15.73
CA LEU A 147 -24.17 13.26 -16.90
C LEU A 147 -22.94 12.45 -17.34
N ARG A 148 -21.74 13.03 -17.24
CA ARG A 148 -20.48 12.35 -17.57
C ARG A 148 -20.19 11.22 -16.60
N GLU A 149 -20.38 11.45 -15.30
CA GLU A 149 -20.18 10.40 -14.28
C GLU A 149 -21.21 9.27 -14.41
N LEU A 150 -22.49 9.60 -14.68
CA LEU A 150 -23.52 8.59 -14.95
C LEU A 150 -23.17 7.73 -16.18
N GLU A 151 -22.73 8.35 -17.27
CA GLU A 151 -22.30 7.65 -18.48
C GLU A 151 -21.01 6.84 -18.26
N ALA A 152 -20.11 7.27 -17.37
CA ALA A 152 -18.90 6.52 -17.02
C ALA A 152 -19.21 5.25 -16.22
N CYS A 153 -20.18 5.33 -15.30
CA CYS A 153 -20.59 4.20 -14.46
C CYS A 153 -21.58 3.26 -15.16
N SER A 154 -22.43 3.80 -16.05
CA SER A 154 -23.41 3.06 -16.84
C SER A 154 -23.21 3.32 -18.35
N PRO A 155 -22.30 2.58 -19.02
CA PRO A 155 -21.90 2.88 -20.38
C PRO A 155 -23.07 2.78 -21.38
N GLY A 156 -23.28 3.88 -22.09
CA GLY A 156 -24.25 4.07 -23.16
C GLY A 156 -25.65 4.48 -22.71
N LEU A 157 -25.84 4.89 -21.46
CA LEU A 157 -27.08 5.54 -21.00
C LEU A 157 -27.52 6.66 -21.95
N LEU A 158 -26.57 7.44 -22.48
CA LEU A 158 -26.82 8.62 -23.32
C LEU A 158 -26.63 8.37 -24.83
N SER A 159 -26.44 7.13 -25.30
CA SER A 159 -26.06 6.89 -26.70
C SER A 159 -27.09 7.40 -27.71
N GLN A 160 -28.38 7.43 -27.35
CA GLN A 160 -29.47 7.92 -28.19
C GLN A 160 -29.56 9.47 -28.21
N ARG A 161 -28.68 10.17 -27.49
CA ARG A 161 -28.66 11.65 -27.36
C ARG A 161 -27.42 12.29 -27.97
N LEU A 162 -26.64 11.55 -28.76
CA LEU A 162 -25.39 12.04 -29.34
C LEU A 162 -25.58 13.28 -30.22
N GLU A 163 -26.59 13.31 -31.08
CA GLU A 163 -26.88 14.47 -31.94
C GLU A 163 -27.24 15.71 -31.11
N LEU A 164 -28.06 15.53 -30.07
CA LEU A 164 -28.43 16.60 -29.15
C LEU A 164 -27.21 17.17 -28.42
N LEU A 165 -26.33 16.31 -27.90
CA LEU A 165 -25.10 16.73 -27.22
C LEU A 165 -24.11 17.40 -28.18
N GLY A 166 -23.99 16.91 -29.41
CA GLY A 166 -23.21 17.55 -30.47
C GLY A 166 -23.76 18.94 -30.83
N GLY A 167 -25.08 19.08 -30.92
CA GLY A 167 -25.74 20.37 -31.15
C GLY A 167 -25.55 21.36 -30.01
N LEU A 168 -25.59 20.91 -28.75
CA LEU A 168 -25.29 21.75 -27.59
C LEU A 168 -23.82 22.20 -27.59
N ARG A 169 -22.89 21.30 -27.92
CA ARG A 169 -21.45 21.60 -28.05
C ARG A 169 -21.19 22.69 -29.09
N GLN A 170 -21.85 22.62 -30.25
CA GLN A 170 -21.69 23.58 -31.36
C GLN A 170 -22.32 24.95 -31.05
N ARG A 171 -23.40 24.98 -30.26
CA ARG A 171 -24.08 26.24 -29.85
C ARG A 171 -23.35 26.97 -28.72
N GLU A 172 -22.52 26.26 -27.95
CA GLU A 172 -21.87 26.81 -26.77
C GLU A 172 -20.59 27.58 -27.12
N THR A 173 -20.55 28.86 -26.75
CA THR A 173 -19.41 29.76 -27.01
C THR A 173 -18.57 30.06 -25.77
N THR A 174 -18.98 29.57 -24.60
CA THR A 174 -18.29 29.83 -23.32
C THR A 174 -17.35 28.69 -22.93
N ARG A 175 -16.69 28.81 -21.76
CA ARG A 175 -15.83 27.76 -21.18
C ARG A 175 -16.56 26.42 -20.94
N LEU A 176 -17.89 26.42 -20.93
CA LEU A 176 -18.73 25.22 -20.83
C LEU A 176 -18.55 24.28 -22.04
N HIS A 177 -18.04 24.78 -23.16
CA HIS A 177 -17.69 23.97 -24.32
C HIS A 177 -16.82 22.76 -23.95
N GLN A 178 -15.90 22.90 -22.99
CA GLN A 178 -15.06 21.80 -22.51
C GLN A 178 -15.86 20.66 -21.86
N ALA A 179 -16.89 21.00 -21.07
CA ALA A 179 -17.74 20.01 -20.41
C ALA A 179 -18.60 19.25 -21.43
N TYR A 180 -19.19 19.96 -22.41
CA TYR A 180 -19.94 19.33 -23.50
C TYR A 180 -19.06 18.49 -24.43
N ALA A 181 -17.85 18.95 -24.76
CA ALA A 181 -16.91 18.20 -25.57
C ALA A 181 -16.49 16.89 -24.88
N GLY A 182 -16.15 16.95 -23.59
CA GLY A 182 -15.81 15.78 -22.80
C GLY A 182 -16.96 14.77 -22.69
N LEU A 183 -18.19 15.25 -22.41
CA LEU A 183 -19.38 14.42 -22.35
C LEU A 183 -19.68 13.77 -23.72
N HIS A 184 -19.72 14.55 -24.79
CA HIS A 184 -20.00 14.07 -26.14
C HIS A 184 -18.98 12.99 -26.58
N THR A 185 -17.69 13.18 -26.29
CA THR A 185 -16.66 12.19 -26.62
C THR A 185 -16.79 10.91 -25.78
N LEU A 186 -17.11 11.01 -24.50
CA LEU A 186 -17.33 9.83 -23.64
C LEU A 186 -18.53 9.00 -24.14
N VAL A 187 -19.66 9.66 -24.40
CA VAL A 187 -20.87 9.01 -24.91
C VAL A 187 -20.58 8.38 -26.29
N LEU A 188 -19.84 9.07 -27.17
CA LEU A 188 -19.46 8.54 -28.48
C LEU A 188 -18.64 7.25 -28.33
N ARG A 189 -17.65 7.25 -27.44
CA ARG A 189 -16.81 6.09 -27.17
C ARG A 189 -17.62 4.91 -26.65
N ASN A 190 -18.47 5.12 -25.66
CA ASN A 190 -19.29 4.06 -25.07
C ASN A 190 -20.35 3.54 -26.04
N ALA A 191 -20.94 4.42 -26.85
CA ALA A 191 -21.89 4.04 -27.87
C ALA A 191 -21.26 3.15 -28.96
N VAL A 192 -20.06 3.50 -29.43
CA VAL A 192 -19.29 2.68 -30.38
C VAL A 192 -18.89 1.35 -29.74
N TYR A 193 -18.50 1.35 -28.46
CA TYR A 193 -18.15 0.13 -27.73
C TYR A 193 -19.34 -0.82 -27.57
N ARG A 194 -20.56 -0.33 -27.33
CA ARG A 194 -21.75 -1.20 -27.30
C ARG A 194 -22.08 -1.78 -28.67
N LEU A 195 -21.98 -0.98 -29.72
CA LEU A 195 -22.15 -1.47 -31.09
C LEU A 195 -21.14 -2.57 -31.45
N THR A 196 -19.93 -2.58 -30.87
CA THR A 196 -18.96 -3.65 -31.14
C THR A 196 -19.30 -4.97 -30.44
N GLN A 197 -20.18 -4.97 -29.44
CA GLN A 197 -20.66 -6.18 -28.76
C GLN A 197 -21.84 -6.85 -29.50
N ASP A 198 -22.59 -6.08 -30.30
CA ASP A 198 -23.73 -6.59 -31.07
C ASP A 198 -23.28 -7.31 -32.34
N ALA A 199 -23.51 -8.62 -32.42
CA ALA A 199 -23.07 -9.49 -33.52
C ALA A 199 -23.65 -9.14 -34.91
N GLY A 200 -24.64 -8.23 -34.99
CA GLY A 200 -25.27 -7.75 -36.22
C GLY A 200 -25.03 -6.27 -36.56
N ALA A 201 -24.25 -5.55 -35.74
CA ALA A 201 -24.02 -4.12 -35.93
C ALA A 201 -23.04 -3.84 -37.09
N GLY A 202 -23.30 -2.76 -37.82
CA GLY A 202 -22.53 -2.37 -39.02
C GLY A 202 -22.65 -0.87 -39.31
N ALA A 203 -22.22 -0.44 -40.50
CA ALA A 203 -22.15 0.99 -40.85
C ALA A 203 -23.51 1.72 -40.79
N GLU A 204 -24.62 1.07 -41.15
CA GLU A 204 -25.96 1.66 -41.06
C GLU A 204 -26.43 1.86 -39.61
N HIS A 205 -26.07 0.95 -38.70
CA HIS A 205 -26.36 1.10 -37.27
C HIS A 205 -25.53 2.22 -36.64
N LEU A 206 -24.27 2.37 -37.04
CA LEU A 206 -23.42 3.49 -36.64
C LEU A 206 -23.99 4.83 -37.15
N LYS A 207 -24.50 4.86 -38.39
CA LYS A 207 -25.15 6.03 -38.98
C LYS A 207 -26.45 6.40 -38.26
N ALA A 208 -27.30 5.41 -37.97
CA ALA A 208 -28.52 5.61 -37.20
C ALA A 208 -28.25 6.12 -35.78
N LEU A 209 -27.17 5.66 -35.15
CA LEU A 209 -26.74 6.11 -33.83
C LEU A 209 -26.22 7.56 -33.83
N LEU A 210 -25.54 7.99 -34.89
CA LEU A 210 -25.05 9.36 -35.04
C LEU A 210 -26.16 10.36 -35.44
N GLY A 211 -27.23 9.90 -36.09
CA GLY A 211 -28.37 10.73 -36.54
C GLY A 211 -29.70 10.49 -35.80
N GLY A 212 -29.70 9.73 -34.71
CA GLY A 212 -30.91 9.35 -33.98
C GLY A 212 -31.35 10.40 -32.95
N ASN A 213 -32.49 11.05 -33.20
CA ASN A 213 -33.21 11.86 -32.22
C ASN A 213 -34.53 11.15 -31.82
N THR A 214 -34.46 9.98 -31.19
CA THR A 214 -35.67 9.31 -30.65
C THR A 214 -35.89 9.71 -29.19
N SER A 215 -37.16 9.84 -28.78
CA SER A 215 -37.56 10.06 -27.38
C SER A 215 -37.09 8.90 -26.50
N VAL A 216 -36.78 9.20 -25.24
CA VAL A 216 -36.21 8.28 -24.24
C VAL A 216 -36.94 6.93 -24.27
N ALA A 217 -36.30 5.93 -24.83
CA ALA A 217 -36.59 4.54 -24.51
C ALA A 217 -35.31 4.01 -23.86
N TRP A 218 -35.39 3.71 -22.57
CA TRP A 218 -34.42 2.88 -21.86
C TRP A 218 -34.46 1.45 -22.43
N GLU A 219 -34.16 1.30 -23.72
CA GLU A 219 -34.00 0.02 -24.40
C GLU A 219 -32.50 -0.14 -24.65
N ALA A 220 -31.78 -0.41 -23.57
CA ALA A 220 -30.65 -1.32 -23.63
C ALA A 220 -31.20 -2.62 -23.05
N GLU A 221 -31.42 -3.62 -23.90
CA GLU A 221 -31.76 -4.98 -23.49
C GLU A 221 -30.73 -5.46 -22.46
N LEU A 222 -31.12 -5.50 -21.18
CA LEU A 222 -30.38 -6.14 -20.10
C LEU A 222 -30.74 -7.63 -20.02
N ASP A 223 -31.12 -8.25 -21.15
CA ASP A 223 -31.43 -9.69 -21.27
C ASP A 223 -30.19 -10.50 -21.65
N SER A 224 -29.10 -10.30 -20.90
CA SER A 224 -27.94 -11.20 -20.92
C SER A 224 -27.64 -11.78 -19.55
N GLY A 225 -28.65 -12.40 -18.93
CA GLY A 225 -28.48 -13.37 -17.84
C GLY A 225 -27.81 -12.86 -16.55
N PRO A 226 -27.74 -13.71 -15.51
CA PRO A 226 -26.98 -13.38 -14.31
C PRO A 226 -25.51 -13.24 -14.70
N LEU A 227 -24.96 -12.04 -14.47
CA LEU A 227 -23.53 -11.73 -14.57
C LEU A 227 -22.73 -12.77 -13.77
N CYS A 228 -22.15 -13.73 -14.49
CA CYS A 228 -21.22 -14.69 -13.93
C CYS A 228 -19.89 -13.98 -13.67
N ASP A 229 -19.52 -13.84 -12.40
CA ASP A 229 -18.16 -13.69 -11.85
C ASP A 229 -17.08 -13.15 -12.81
N LYS A 230 -17.26 -11.93 -13.32
CA LYS A 230 -16.17 -11.15 -13.89
C LYS A 230 -16.19 -9.77 -13.29
N ASP A 231 -15.11 -9.47 -12.58
CA ASP A 231 -14.94 -8.29 -11.75
C ASP A 231 -15.39 -7.00 -12.47
N PRO A 232 -16.26 -6.18 -11.85
CA PRO A 232 -16.64 -4.87 -12.40
C PRO A 232 -15.44 -3.93 -12.59
N SER A 233 -14.28 -4.22 -11.96
CA SER A 233 -13.02 -3.52 -12.18
C SER A 233 -12.42 -3.73 -13.58
N ALA A 234 -12.82 -4.78 -14.31
CA ALA A 234 -12.30 -5.05 -15.66
C ALA A 234 -12.86 -4.10 -16.74
N ILE A 235 -14.04 -3.50 -16.51
CA ILE A 235 -14.73 -2.63 -17.46
C ILE A 235 -14.17 -1.19 -17.41
N LEU A 236 -13.57 -0.80 -16.28
CA LEU A 236 -13.03 0.54 -16.03
C LEU A 236 -11.54 0.70 -16.39
N SER A 237 -10.81 -0.40 -16.54
CA SER A 237 -9.46 -0.36 -17.10
C SER A 237 -9.51 0.07 -18.57
N SER A 238 -8.92 1.24 -18.84
CA SER A 238 -8.62 1.73 -20.20
C SER A 238 -8.21 0.58 -21.11
N LEU A 239 -8.88 0.43 -22.25
CA LEU A 239 -8.60 -0.61 -23.25
C LEU A 239 -7.16 -0.55 -23.80
N ILE A 240 -6.44 0.53 -23.50
CA ILE A 240 -5.11 0.88 -24.02
C ILE A 240 -3.95 0.54 -23.04
N LEU A 241 -4.21 0.21 -21.77
CA LEU A 241 -3.15 -0.07 -20.78
C LEU A 241 -3.14 -1.52 -20.22
N GLY A 242 -3.80 -2.46 -20.89
CA GLY A 242 -3.63 -3.90 -20.63
C GLY A 242 -2.57 -4.52 -21.56
N PRO A 243 -1.82 -5.55 -21.13
CA PRO A 243 -0.91 -6.26 -22.02
C PRO A 243 -1.73 -6.92 -23.14
N MET A 244 -1.64 -6.37 -24.36
CA MET A 244 -2.18 -6.94 -25.62
C MET A 244 -3.58 -7.57 -25.47
N GLY A 245 -4.54 -6.80 -24.94
CA GLY A 245 -5.95 -7.17 -25.01
C GLY A 245 -6.49 -6.97 -26.42
N THR A 246 -7.23 -7.93 -26.96
CA THR A 246 -7.91 -7.79 -28.25
C THR A 246 -8.95 -6.68 -28.17
N VAL A 247 -8.69 -5.55 -28.85
CA VAL A 247 -9.67 -4.45 -28.96
C VAL A 247 -10.88 -4.95 -29.77
N PRO A 248 -12.12 -4.82 -29.27
CA PRO A 248 -13.30 -5.23 -30.02
C PRO A 248 -13.47 -4.32 -31.25
N THR A 249 -13.64 -4.92 -32.42
CA THR A 249 -13.69 -4.19 -33.70
C THR A 249 -15.08 -4.25 -34.31
N LEU A 250 -15.58 -3.10 -34.76
CA LEU A 250 -16.82 -2.99 -35.51
C LEU A 250 -16.55 -3.30 -36.98
N GLN A 251 -17.28 -4.25 -37.56
CA GLN A 251 -17.18 -4.61 -38.97
C GLN A 251 -17.84 -3.53 -39.85
N THR A 252 -17.17 -2.38 -39.99
CA THR A 252 -17.58 -1.29 -40.88
C THR A 252 -16.79 -1.35 -42.18
N GLY A 253 -17.47 -1.24 -43.33
CA GLY A 253 -16.81 -0.90 -44.59
C GLY A 253 -16.18 0.51 -44.58
N PRO A 254 -15.51 0.95 -45.66
CA PRO A 254 -14.81 2.25 -45.73
C PRO A 254 -15.70 3.51 -45.62
N ASP A 255 -17.03 3.34 -45.68
CA ASP A 255 -18.01 4.43 -45.62
C ASP A 255 -18.35 4.83 -44.18
N CYS A 256 -17.39 5.46 -43.49
CA CYS A 256 -17.57 6.10 -42.19
C CYS A 256 -17.44 7.64 -42.28
N LYS A 257 -18.13 8.29 -43.23
CA LYS A 257 -18.00 9.74 -43.47
C LYS A 257 -18.48 10.61 -42.30
N GLU A 258 -19.58 10.22 -41.66
CA GLU A 258 -20.17 10.97 -40.53
C GLU A 258 -19.28 10.91 -39.30
N LEU A 259 -18.79 9.71 -38.92
CA LEU A 259 -17.83 9.55 -37.84
C LEU A 259 -16.54 10.35 -38.12
N ARG A 260 -16.01 10.29 -39.34
CA ARG A 260 -14.84 11.11 -39.74
C ARG A 260 -15.11 12.60 -39.57
N SER A 261 -16.28 13.11 -39.95
CA SER A 261 -16.65 14.51 -39.76
C SER A 261 -16.71 14.90 -38.28
N VAL A 262 -17.27 14.04 -37.43
CA VAL A 262 -17.38 14.27 -35.98
C VAL A 262 -15.99 14.28 -35.33
N LEU A 263 -15.13 13.32 -35.69
CA LEU A 263 -13.74 13.23 -35.23
C LEU A 263 -12.93 14.47 -35.65
N SER A 264 -13.01 14.87 -36.93
CA SER A 264 -12.32 16.06 -37.42
C SER A 264 -12.80 17.33 -36.72
N SER A 265 -14.11 17.48 -36.51
CA SER A 265 -14.68 18.62 -35.79
C SER A 265 -14.22 18.68 -34.33
N LEU A 266 -14.19 17.55 -33.61
CA LEU A 266 -13.69 17.49 -32.22
C LEU A 266 -12.19 17.80 -32.14
N LEU A 267 -11.41 17.30 -33.10
CA LEU A 267 -9.98 17.62 -33.19
C LEU A 267 -9.80 19.11 -33.51
N GLU A 268 -10.48 19.65 -34.51
CA GLU A 268 -10.46 21.09 -34.84
C GLU A 268 -10.79 21.97 -33.65
N GLU A 269 -11.81 21.63 -32.85
CA GLU A 269 -12.20 22.40 -31.66
C GLU A 269 -11.27 22.20 -30.46
N SER A 270 -10.33 21.25 -30.50
CA SER A 270 -9.50 20.91 -29.34
C SER A 270 -8.55 22.04 -28.89
N TYR A 271 -8.28 23.07 -29.70
CA TYR A 271 -7.52 24.26 -29.26
C TYR A 271 -8.26 25.10 -28.23
N LEU A 272 -9.57 24.94 -28.09
CA LEU A 272 -10.39 25.61 -27.09
C LEU A 272 -10.31 24.93 -25.71
N LEU A 273 -9.71 23.73 -25.63
CA LEU A 273 -9.66 22.91 -24.43
C LEU A 273 -8.37 23.10 -23.63
N THR A 274 -8.44 22.89 -22.31
CA THR A 274 -7.27 22.79 -21.45
C THR A 274 -6.38 21.58 -21.82
N PRO A 275 -5.06 21.60 -21.53
CA PRO A 275 -4.16 20.48 -21.85
C PRO A 275 -4.63 19.13 -21.27
N LEU A 276 -5.20 19.14 -20.06
CA LEU A 276 -5.74 17.92 -19.43
C LEU A 276 -6.97 17.38 -20.20
N CYS A 277 -7.85 18.26 -20.67
CA CYS A 277 -8.98 17.85 -21.49
C CYS A 277 -8.58 17.45 -22.90
N GLN A 278 -7.51 18.04 -23.45
CA GLN A 278 -6.92 17.60 -24.72
C GLN A 278 -6.37 16.17 -24.61
N ALA A 279 -5.67 15.84 -23.51
CA ALA A 279 -5.21 14.50 -23.21
C ALA A 279 -6.37 13.50 -23.14
N ALA A 280 -7.39 13.82 -22.34
CA ALA A 280 -8.57 12.96 -22.16
C ALA A 280 -9.34 12.78 -23.48
N LEU A 281 -9.50 13.86 -24.26
CA LEU A 281 -10.09 13.81 -25.58
C LEU A 281 -9.29 12.88 -26.50
N LEU A 282 -7.97 13.08 -26.62
CA LEU A 282 -7.12 12.29 -27.49
C LEU A 282 -7.15 10.80 -27.12
N HIS A 283 -7.06 10.48 -25.82
CA HIS A 283 -7.16 9.11 -25.34
C HIS A 283 -8.52 8.47 -25.69
N ARG A 284 -9.63 9.17 -25.51
CA ARG A 284 -10.96 8.61 -25.86
C ARG A 284 -11.17 8.48 -27.36
N LEU A 285 -10.67 9.44 -28.16
CA LEU A 285 -10.76 9.36 -29.62
C LEU A 285 -9.89 8.24 -30.19
N THR A 286 -8.73 7.98 -29.61
CA THR A 286 -7.88 6.84 -30.00
C THR A 286 -8.56 5.51 -29.72
N GLU A 287 -9.27 5.36 -28.59
CA GLU A 287 -10.13 4.19 -28.34
C GLU A 287 -11.19 4.02 -29.43
N VAL A 288 -11.87 5.10 -29.86
CA VAL A 288 -12.88 5.03 -30.94
C VAL A 288 -12.30 4.61 -32.27
N VAL A 289 -11.15 5.18 -32.66
CA VAL A 289 -10.48 4.82 -33.93
C VAL A 289 -9.95 3.39 -33.88
N ALA A 290 -9.48 2.91 -32.74
CA ALA A 290 -9.07 1.52 -32.56
C ALA A 290 -10.24 0.53 -32.70
N MET A 291 -11.45 0.91 -32.25
CA MET A 291 -12.66 0.08 -32.39
C MET A 291 -13.25 0.10 -33.81
N VAL A 292 -12.98 1.12 -34.62
CA VAL A 292 -13.56 1.29 -35.97
C VAL A 292 -12.46 1.29 -37.04
N PRO A 293 -12.07 0.11 -37.59
CA PRO A 293 -11.00 0.01 -38.58
C PRO A 293 -11.28 0.75 -39.90
N GLY A 294 -12.54 1.14 -40.17
CA GLY A 294 -12.93 1.94 -41.33
C GLY A 294 -12.44 3.40 -41.30
N VAL A 295 -11.92 3.91 -40.18
CA VAL A 295 -11.34 5.25 -40.06
C VAL A 295 -9.82 5.16 -39.94
N PRO A 296 -9.05 5.72 -40.90
CA PRO A 296 -7.60 5.65 -40.82
C PRO A 296 -7.08 6.54 -39.67
N PRO A 297 -6.06 6.11 -38.90
CA PRO A 297 -5.42 6.91 -37.86
C PRO A 297 -4.87 8.26 -38.35
N ALA A 298 -4.62 8.41 -39.65
CA ALA A 298 -4.14 9.62 -40.29
C ALA A 298 -4.99 10.88 -40.01
N VAL A 299 -6.24 10.73 -39.55
CA VAL A 299 -7.10 11.84 -39.07
C VAL A 299 -6.40 12.64 -37.94
N PHE A 300 -5.58 11.98 -37.11
CA PHE A 300 -4.85 12.66 -36.05
C PHE A 300 -3.63 13.45 -36.53
N ARG A 301 -3.08 13.18 -37.74
CA ARG A 301 -1.77 13.68 -38.20
C ARG A 301 -1.63 15.20 -38.13
N ALA A 302 -2.66 15.94 -38.54
CA ALA A 302 -2.63 17.41 -38.58
C ALA A 302 -2.53 18.06 -37.19
N GLN A 303 -2.98 17.35 -36.15
CA GLN A 303 -3.11 17.89 -34.79
C GLN A 303 -2.23 17.20 -33.76
N LEU A 304 -1.67 16.04 -34.12
CA LEU A 304 -0.80 15.25 -33.26
C LEU A 304 0.41 16.06 -32.79
N LEU A 305 1.03 16.85 -33.69
CA LEU A 305 2.19 17.71 -33.34
C LEU A 305 1.89 18.73 -32.23
N ARG A 306 0.62 19.12 -32.06
CA ARG A 306 0.16 20.00 -30.98
C ARG A 306 -0.19 19.22 -29.70
N LEU A 307 -0.68 17.99 -29.85
CA LEU A 307 -1.21 17.17 -28.76
C LEU A 307 -0.19 16.16 -28.19
N LEU A 308 0.98 15.99 -28.81
CA LEU A 308 2.07 15.10 -28.37
C LEU A 308 2.54 15.35 -26.94
N GLY A 309 2.36 16.57 -26.41
CA GLY A 309 2.70 16.89 -25.01
C GLY A 309 1.66 16.47 -23.98
N THR A 310 0.55 15.84 -24.40
CA THR A 310 -0.63 15.62 -23.53
C THR A 310 -0.91 14.15 -23.20
N SER A 311 -0.37 13.16 -23.93
CA SER A 311 -0.52 11.73 -23.58
C SER A 311 0.54 10.83 -24.22
N GLU A 312 0.95 9.78 -23.51
CA GLU A 312 1.74 8.65 -24.02
C GLU A 312 0.86 7.79 -24.93
N CYS A 313 0.76 8.14 -26.21
CA CYS A 313 0.07 7.30 -27.19
C CYS A 313 1.09 6.54 -28.05
N ALA A 314 1.18 5.22 -27.85
CA ALA A 314 1.91 4.33 -28.75
C ALA A 314 1.12 4.15 -30.05
N PHE A 315 1.48 4.90 -31.08
CA PHE A 315 0.95 4.69 -32.43
C PHE A 315 2.02 4.00 -33.27
N THR A 316 1.91 2.68 -33.46
CA THR A 316 3.07 1.89 -33.91
C THR A 316 3.14 1.52 -35.38
N ASP A 317 2.18 1.83 -36.26
CA ASP A 317 2.25 1.22 -37.61
C ASP A 317 1.88 2.09 -38.82
N SER A 318 1.44 3.35 -38.66
CA SER A 318 1.04 4.14 -39.86
C SER A 318 0.99 5.67 -39.75
N LEU A 319 1.46 6.27 -38.64
CA LEU A 319 1.27 7.71 -38.42
C LEU A 319 2.47 8.57 -38.83
N PHE A 320 3.69 8.08 -38.64
CA PHE A 320 4.91 8.83 -38.90
C PHE A 320 5.68 8.24 -40.08
N SER A 321 6.21 9.13 -40.92
CA SER A 321 7.26 8.76 -41.86
C SER A 321 8.62 8.78 -41.17
N ALA A 322 9.62 8.10 -41.74
CA ALA A 322 11.00 8.16 -41.23
C ALA A 322 11.55 9.61 -41.16
N GLU A 323 11.07 10.51 -42.02
CA GLU A 323 11.39 11.94 -41.97
C GLU A 323 10.76 12.65 -40.77
N ASP A 324 9.51 12.29 -40.42
CA ASP A 324 8.82 12.82 -39.25
C ASP A 324 9.49 12.33 -37.95
N GLU A 325 9.90 11.07 -37.89
CA GLU A 325 10.64 10.48 -36.77
C GLU A 325 12.00 11.17 -36.56
N ALA A 326 12.75 11.40 -37.64
CA ALA A 326 14.01 12.12 -37.59
C ALA A 326 13.82 13.57 -37.09
N PHE A 327 12.75 14.25 -37.50
CA PHE A 327 12.42 15.59 -37.03
C PHE A 327 12.06 15.62 -35.54
N VAL A 328 11.28 14.64 -35.06
CA VAL A 328 10.94 14.50 -33.63
C VAL A 328 12.20 14.24 -32.80
N LEU A 329 13.07 13.34 -33.25
CA LEU A 329 14.37 13.09 -32.61
C LEU A 329 15.23 14.35 -32.55
N GLN A 330 15.34 15.11 -33.64
CA GLN A 330 16.07 16.38 -33.65
C GLN A 330 15.51 17.38 -32.63
N ARG A 331 14.18 17.44 -32.49
CA ARG A 331 13.53 18.31 -31.51
C ARG A 331 13.77 17.85 -30.08
N LEU A 332 13.72 16.54 -29.80
CA LEU A 332 14.04 15.98 -28.48
C LEU A 332 15.48 16.29 -28.06
N VAL A 333 16.44 16.17 -28.99
CA VAL A 333 17.85 16.53 -28.76
C VAL A 333 18.03 18.01 -28.44
N VAL A 334 17.26 18.90 -29.07
CA VAL A 334 17.26 20.34 -28.75
C VAL A 334 16.62 20.61 -27.39
N LEU A 335 15.51 19.95 -27.07
CA LEU A 335 14.80 20.13 -25.80
C LEU A 335 15.61 19.64 -24.60
N SER A 336 16.32 18.53 -24.72
CA SER A 336 17.20 18.02 -23.66
C SER A 336 18.39 18.94 -23.34
N GLN A 337 18.69 19.91 -24.21
CA GLN A 337 19.72 20.94 -24.01
C GLN A 337 19.15 22.31 -23.61
N HIS A 338 17.84 22.50 -23.67
CA HIS A 338 17.25 23.83 -23.57
C HIS A 338 17.51 24.46 -22.18
N PRO A 339 18.11 25.67 -22.11
CA PRO A 339 18.58 26.24 -20.84
C PRO A 339 17.44 26.56 -19.87
N LEU A 340 16.24 26.88 -20.37
CA LEU A 340 15.08 27.23 -19.54
C LEU A 340 14.33 26.01 -18.96
N LEU A 341 14.65 24.79 -19.40
CA LEU A 341 13.99 23.58 -18.90
C LEU A 341 14.62 23.09 -17.60
N SER A 342 13.80 22.51 -16.72
CA SER A 342 14.27 21.99 -15.45
C SER A 342 15.07 20.69 -15.64
N ALA A 343 15.87 20.30 -14.64
CA ALA A 343 16.62 19.05 -14.68
C ALA A 343 15.74 17.79 -14.89
N PRO A 344 14.58 17.61 -14.22
CA PRO A 344 13.73 16.46 -14.46
C PRO A 344 13.15 16.44 -15.88
N ASP A 345 12.77 17.59 -16.45
CA ASP A 345 12.29 17.66 -17.85
C ASP A 345 13.40 17.23 -18.82
N LYS A 346 14.63 17.68 -18.59
CA LYS A 346 15.79 17.30 -19.39
C LYS A 346 16.06 15.79 -19.31
N LEU A 347 15.96 15.20 -18.12
CA LEU A 347 16.12 13.77 -17.91
C LEU A 347 15.01 12.97 -18.60
N PHE A 348 13.76 13.44 -18.54
CA PHE A 348 12.64 12.85 -19.26
C PHE A 348 12.92 12.81 -20.76
N TYR A 349 13.33 13.94 -21.38
CA TYR A 349 13.66 13.94 -22.80
C TYR A 349 14.84 13.02 -23.16
N MET A 350 15.83 12.88 -22.26
CA MET A 350 16.94 11.93 -22.46
C MET A 350 16.47 10.47 -22.37
N ASP A 351 15.52 10.17 -21.49
CA ASP A 351 14.91 8.85 -21.38
C ASP A 351 14.05 8.52 -22.61
N CYS A 352 13.31 9.51 -23.12
CA CYS A 352 12.60 9.40 -24.39
C CYS A 352 13.54 9.16 -25.58
N LEU A 353 14.78 9.66 -25.55
CA LEU A 353 15.78 9.40 -26.58
C LEU A 353 16.35 7.97 -26.48
N LEU A 354 16.50 7.42 -25.27
CA LEU A 354 16.95 6.03 -25.07
C LEU A 354 15.89 5.01 -25.50
N HIS A 355 14.61 5.32 -25.25
CA HIS A 355 13.48 4.44 -25.53
C HIS A 355 12.62 4.91 -26.71
N PHE A 356 13.22 5.62 -27.68
CA PHE A 356 12.46 6.15 -28.81
C PHE A 356 11.89 5.00 -29.65
N PRO A 357 10.57 4.92 -29.85
CA PRO A 357 9.94 3.83 -30.58
C PRO A 357 10.18 4.01 -32.08
N GLU A 358 11.25 3.42 -32.60
CA GLU A 358 11.43 3.26 -34.06
C GLU A 358 10.57 2.11 -34.56
N ASN A 359 10.17 2.14 -35.84
CA ASN A 359 9.41 1.07 -36.51
C ASN A 359 10.28 -0.19 -36.73
N ARG A 360 10.72 -0.82 -35.64
CA ARG A 360 11.47 -2.07 -35.58
C ARG A 360 10.88 -2.96 -34.49
N PRO A 361 11.03 -4.30 -34.59
CA PRO A 361 10.64 -5.18 -33.51
C PRO A 361 11.38 -4.75 -32.24
N ILE A 362 10.60 -4.56 -31.16
CA ILE A 362 11.05 -4.08 -29.85
C ILE A 362 12.32 -4.83 -29.43
N GLY A 363 13.44 -4.14 -29.50
CA GLY A 363 14.71 -4.52 -28.92
C GLY A 363 15.21 -3.35 -28.08
N GLU A 364 15.87 -3.64 -26.97
CA GLU A 364 16.49 -2.66 -26.06
C GLU A 364 17.75 -2.04 -26.68
N THR A 365 17.65 -1.56 -27.93
CA THR A 365 18.77 -1.00 -28.71
C THR A 365 18.52 0.47 -29.02
N LEU A 366 19.60 1.25 -29.16
CA LEU A 366 19.49 2.68 -29.47
C LEU A 366 18.71 2.93 -30.77
N PRO A 367 18.09 4.12 -30.93
CA PRO A 367 17.43 4.50 -32.17
C PRO A 367 18.47 4.66 -33.29
N VAL A 368 18.29 3.97 -34.42
CA VAL A 368 19.20 4.03 -35.60
C VAL A 368 19.26 5.42 -36.21
N LEU A 369 18.19 6.21 -36.09
CA LEU A 369 18.16 7.60 -36.56
C LEU A 369 18.98 8.55 -35.66
N LEU A 370 19.37 8.11 -34.45
CA LEU A 370 20.23 8.86 -33.53
C LEU A 370 21.69 8.79 -33.98
N THR A 371 22.01 9.51 -35.05
CA THR A 371 23.39 9.52 -35.56
C THR A 371 24.37 10.16 -34.56
N PRO A 372 25.64 9.73 -34.55
CA PRO A 372 26.71 10.31 -33.73
C PRO A 372 26.90 11.82 -33.92
N ARG A 373 26.58 12.33 -35.12
CA ARG A 373 26.55 13.78 -35.41
C ARG A 373 25.43 14.50 -34.65
N LEU A 374 24.24 13.92 -34.59
CA LEU A 374 23.12 14.48 -33.84
C LEU A 374 23.38 14.37 -32.32
N ALA A 375 23.91 13.23 -31.88
CA ALA A 375 24.25 12.97 -30.48
C ALA A 375 25.37 13.91 -29.98
N SER A 376 26.31 14.33 -30.83
CA SER A 376 27.41 15.25 -30.44
C SER A 376 26.93 16.56 -29.80
N ALA A 377 25.71 17.01 -30.11
CA ALA A 377 25.12 18.18 -29.46
C ALA A 377 24.85 17.95 -27.96
N LEU A 378 24.67 16.70 -27.53
CA LEU A 378 24.44 16.28 -26.15
C LEU A 378 25.74 16.11 -25.34
N ALA A 379 26.88 16.55 -25.87
CA ALA A 379 28.17 16.52 -25.20
C ALA A 379 28.09 17.08 -23.76
N PRO A 380 28.42 16.29 -22.72
CA PRO A 380 28.34 16.75 -21.34
C PRO A 380 29.39 17.85 -21.08
N THR A 381 28.96 18.87 -20.34
CA THR A 381 29.80 19.99 -19.88
C THR A 381 29.89 19.99 -18.36
N VAL A 382 30.95 20.58 -17.81
CA VAL A 382 31.18 20.62 -16.35
C VAL A 382 30.10 21.44 -15.61
N PHE A 383 29.34 22.27 -16.33
CA PHE A 383 28.25 23.08 -15.77
C PHE A 383 26.90 22.35 -15.72
N ASN A 384 26.82 21.13 -16.22
CA ASN A 384 25.60 20.35 -16.11
C ASN A 384 25.43 19.79 -14.71
N ASP A 385 24.19 19.64 -14.27
CA ASP A 385 23.89 18.95 -13.03
C ASP A 385 24.36 17.48 -13.13
N GLY A 386 24.71 16.87 -11.99
CA GLY A 386 25.32 15.55 -11.98
C GLY A 386 24.45 14.47 -12.62
N ALA A 387 23.12 14.58 -12.55
CA ALA A 387 22.21 13.59 -13.12
C ALA A 387 22.12 13.72 -14.64
N THR A 388 21.92 14.93 -15.18
CA THR A 388 21.87 15.14 -16.64
C THR A 388 23.22 14.88 -17.30
N ALA A 389 24.34 15.22 -16.65
CA ALA A 389 25.68 14.93 -17.13
C ALA A 389 25.91 13.42 -17.28
N LEU A 390 25.51 12.62 -16.27
CA LEU A 390 25.64 11.16 -16.31
C LEU A 390 24.72 10.53 -17.36
N ALA A 391 23.47 10.99 -17.49
CA ALA A 391 22.55 10.50 -18.50
C ALA A 391 23.07 10.75 -19.92
N ARG A 392 23.62 11.94 -20.18
CA ARG A 392 24.27 12.28 -21.46
C ARG A 392 25.53 11.46 -21.72
N LEU A 393 26.36 11.28 -20.70
CA LEU A 393 27.54 10.42 -20.79
C LEU A 393 27.16 8.99 -21.15
N ASN A 394 26.11 8.43 -20.54
CA ASN A 394 25.64 7.09 -20.83
C ASN A 394 25.13 6.96 -22.27
N LEU A 395 24.25 7.87 -22.70
CA LEU A 395 23.71 7.89 -24.06
C LEU A 395 24.83 8.00 -25.10
N LEU A 396 25.80 8.90 -24.90
CA LEU A 396 26.95 9.03 -25.80
C LEU A 396 27.88 7.81 -25.77
N SER A 397 28.02 7.16 -24.61
CA SER A 397 28.83 5.93 -24.50
C SER A 397 28.23 4.81 -25.33
N LEU A 398 26.89 4.68 -25.33
CA LEU A 398 26.19 3.71 -26.18
C LEU A 398 26.32 4.05 -27.68
N VAL A 399 26.14 5.32 -28.05
CA VAL A 399 26.25 5.76 -29.46
C VAL A 399 27.66 5.54 -30.02
N TYR A 400 28.70 5.84 -29.22
CA TYR A 400 30.09 5.63 -29.64
C TYR A 400 30.58 4.18 -29.52
N LEU A 401 29.83 3.31 -28.83
CA LEU A 401 30.09 1.87 -28.81
C LEU A 401 29.67 1.23 -30.14
N GLU A 402 28.50 1.61 -30.67
CA GLU A 402 28.04 1.18 -32.01
C GLU A 402 28.99 1.66 -33.13
N GLU A 403 29.49 2.91 -33.07
CA GLU A 403 30.49 3.40 -34.04
C GLU A 403 31.82 2.62 -34.01
N ALA A 404 32.22 2.12 -32.83
CA ALA A 404 33.50 1.43 -32.65
C ALA A 404 33.47 -0.03 -33.16
N GLU A 405 32.29 -0.64 -33.24
CA GLU A 405 32.10 -1.98 -33.80
C GLU A 405 32.07 -1.96 -35.34
N ASP A 406 31.56 -0.88 -35.95
CA ASP A 406 31.44 -0.73 -37.41
C ASP A 406 32.68 -0.09 -38.09
N GLY A 407 33.57 0.55 -37.32
CA GLY A 407 34.72 1.32 -37.85
C GLY A 407 36.08 0.61 -37.72
N GLU A 408 36.62 0.09 -38.83
CA GLU A 408 38.00 -0.37 -38.90
C GLU A 408 39.01 0.79 -38.70
N GLY A 409 39.53 0.95 -37.48
CA GLY A 409 40.90 1.40 -37.25
C GLY A 409 41.22 2.89 -37.06
N GLU A 410 40.25 3.81 -37.04
CA GLU A 410 40.50 5.20 -36.61
C GLU A 410 39.95 5.47 -35.20
N GLU A 411 40.77 6.04 -34.32
CA GLU A 411 40.35 6.48 -32.97
C GLU A 411 39.09 7.35 -33.07
N SER A 412 37.95 6.87 -32.56
CA SER A 412 36.72 7.65 -32.60
C SER A 412 36.94 8.93 -31.78
N LYS A 413 36.83 10.09 -32.46
CA LYS A 413 36.99 11.42 -31.82
C LYS A 413 36.05 11.60 -30.62
N GLY A 414 34.91 10.89 -30.63
CA GLY A 414 33.94 10.83 -29.54
C GLY A 414 34.51 10.23 -28.25
N LEU A 415 35.23 9.11 -28.33
CA LEU A 415 35.83 8.45 -27.16
C LEU A 415 36.87 9.34 -26.48
N ALA A 416 37.70 10.03 -27.27
CA ALA A 416 38.67 11.00 -26.76
C ALA A 416 37.97 12.14 -26.01
N PHE A 417 36.88 12.67 -26.55
CA PHE A 417 36.07 13.71 -25.92
C PHE A 417 35.45 13.25 -24.59
N LEU A 418 34.89 12.03 -24.54
CA LEU A 418 34.33 11.47 -23.29
C LEU A 418 35.41 11.33 -22.20
N TYR A 419 36.60 10.87 -22.57
CA TYR A 419 37.72 10.79 -21.63
C TYR A 419 38.22 12.17 -21.19
N GLU A 420 38.27 13.16 -22.09
CA GLU A 420 38.60 14.54 -21.71
C GLU A 420 37.59 15.14 -20.72
N HIS A 421 36.30 14.85 -20.91
CA HIS A 421 35.26 15.23 -19.94
C HIS A 421 35.51 14.57 -18.59
N LEU A 422 35.78 13.26 -18.54
CA LEU A 422 36.13 12.55 -17.31
C LEU A 422 37.36 13.16 -16.62
N ALA A 423 38.41 13.47 -17.39
CA ALA A 423 39.62 14.11 -16.89
C ALA A 423 39.35 15.54 -16.37
N SER A 424 38.38 16.26 -16.96
CA SER A 424 37.97 17.58 -16.46
C SER A 424 37.28 17.48 -15.10
N LEU A 425 36.38 16.51 -14.91
CA LEU A 425 35.74 16.23 -13.62
C LEU A 425 36.78 15.80 -12.57
N LEU A 426 37.74 14.95 -12.96
CA LEU A 426 38.84 14.55 -12.09
C LEU A 426 39.64 15.75 -11.57
N ARG A 427 39.96 16.72 -12.43
CA ARG A 427 40.69 17.94 -12.02
C ARG A 427 39.91 18.78 -11.02
N VAL A 428 38.59 18.87 -11.16
CA VAL A 428 37.72 19.56 -10.20
C VAL A 428 37.71 18.84 -8.86
N VAL A 429 37.57 17.50 -8.87
CA VAL A 429 37.62 16.68 -7.66
C VAL A 429 38.99 16.80 -6.96
N ALA A 430 40.08 16.78 -7.73
CA ALA A 430 41.45 16.92 -7.21
C ALA A 430 41.69 18.27 -6.51
N ASN A 431 40.94 19.31 -6.87
CA ASN A 431 41.02 20.65 -6.26
C ASN A 431 39.99 20.87 -5.13
N GLY A 432 39.34 19.82 -4.62
CA GLY A 432 38.40 19.91 -3.51
C GLY A 432 36.95 20.19 -3.92
N GLY A 433 36.47 19.50 -4.97
CA GLY A 433 35.08 19.58 -5.43
C GLY A 433 34.05 19.16 -4.38
N GLY A 434 32.82 19.70 -4.48
CA GLY A 434 31.72 19.33 -3.59
C GLY A 434 31.30 17.85 -3.73
N ARG A 435 30.59 17.33 -2.72
CA ARG A 435 30.15 15.92 -2.64
C ARG A 435 29.45 15.44 -3.91
N GLU A 436 28.61 16.28 -4.50
CA GLU A 436 27.85 15.94 -5.71
C GLU A 436 28.76 15.66 -6.91
N ILE A 437 29.80 16.49 -7.10
CA ILE A 437 30.76 16.34 -8.20
C ILE A 437 31.65 15.11 -7.98
N VAL A 438 32.04 14.83 -6.73
CA VAL A 438 32.78 13.61 -6.37
C VAL A 438 31.98 12.38 -6.77
N VAL A 439 30.71 12.30 -6.37
CA VAL A 439 29.84 11.16 -6.70
C VAL A 439 29.63 11.06 -8.21
N ALA A 440 29.40 12.19 -8.90
CA ALA A 440 29.25 12.22 -10.35
C ALA A 440 30.51 11.71 -11.07
N PHE A 441 31.70 12.10 -10.63
CA PHE A 441 32.97 11.61 -11.19
C PHE A 441 33.11 10.08 -11.05
N PHE A 442 32.91 9.53 -9.86
CA PHE A 442 33.06 8.07 -9.67
C PHE A 442 32.01 7.27 -10.46
N ARG A 443 30.79 7.78 -10.58
CA ARG A 443 29.76 7.18 -11.45
C ARG A 443 30.11 7.30 -12.93
N ALA A 444 30.65 8.43 -13.36
CA ALA A 444 31.12 8.64 -14.73
C ALA A 444 32.29 7.72 -15.07
N ALA A 445 33.25 7.55 -14.16
CA ALA A 445 34.36 6.62 -14.31
C ALA A 445 33.87 5.17 -14.43
N PHE A 446 32.89 4.77 -13.62
CA PHE A 446 32.26 3.45 -13.71
C PHE A 446 31.55 3.24 -15.05
N LEU A 447 30.73 4.20 -15.51
CA LEU A 447 30.05 4.13 -16.80
C LEU A 447 31.04 4.05 -17.97
N PHE A 448 32.12 4.83 -17.92
CA PHE A 448 33.17 4.77 -18.94
C PHE A 448 33.84 3.39 -18.97
N LEU A 449 34.17 2.82 -17.80
CA LEU A 449 34.75 1.49 -17.69
C LEU A 449 33.78 0.40 -18.16
N LEU A 450 32.48 0.55 -17.89
CA LEU A 450 31.45 -0.41 -18.29
C LEU A 450 31.43 -0.63 -19.81
N HIS A 451 31.52 0.46 -20.59
CA HIS A 451 31.43 0.40 -22.05
C HIS A 451 32.81 0.25 -22.72
N PHE A 452 33.87 0.88 -22.18
CA PHE A 452 35.17 1.00 -22.85
C PHE A 452 36.33 0.29 -22.11
N SER A 453 36.04 -0.73 -21.30
CA SER A 453 37.08 -1.50 -20.58
C SER A 453 38.12 -2.16 -21.51
N HIS A 454 37.74 -2.46 -22.76
CA HIS A 454 38.61 -3.07 -23.77
C HIS A 454 39.74 -2.13 -24.27
N VAL A 455 39.63 -0.82 -24.05
CA VAL A 455 40.62 0.16 -24.52
C VAL A 455 41.74 0.38 -23.50
N GLU A 456 42.83 -0.37 -23.66
CA GLU A 456 43.94 -0.47 -22.69
C GLU A 456 44.57 0.89 -22.32
N ARG A 457 44.68 1.82 -23.27
CA ARG A 457 45.29 3.15 -23.05
C ARG A 457 44.54 3.97 -22.00
N TYR A 458 43.22 4.06 -22.12
CA TYR A 458 42.38 4.82 -21.19
C TYR A 458 42.26 4.12 -19.85
N ARG A 459 42.19 2.78 -19.88
CA ARG A 459 42.22 1.93 -18.69
C ARG A 459 43.45 2.18 -17.80
N ARG A 460 44.65 2.15 -18.40
CA ARG A 460 45.91 2.42 -17.68
C ARG A 460 45.95 3.86 -17.16
N ARG A 461 45.59 4.83 -17.99
CA ARG A 461 45.63 6.25 -17.62
C ARG A 461 44.67 6.57 -16.47
N LEU A 462 43.45 6.03 -16.49
CA LEU A 462 42.47 6.19 -15.42
C LEU A 462 42.98 5.57 -14.10
N THR A 463 43.65 4.42 -14.17
CA THR A 463 44.25 3.74 -13.01
C THR A 463 45.31 4.63 -12.35
N GLU A 464 46.23 5.20 -13.14
CA GLU A 464 47.26 6.13 -12.67
C GLU A 464 46.63 7.40 -12.07
N GLU A 465 45.67 7.99 -12.77
CA GLU A 465 44.94 9.19 -12.35
C GLU A 465 44.16 8.97 -11.03
N LEU A 466 43.48 7.84 -10.87
CA LEU A 466 42.78 7.47 -9.62
C LEU A 466 43.74 7.24 -8.44
N CYS A 467 44.89 6.61 -8.67
CA CYS A 467 45.92 6.43 -7.63
C CYS A 467 46.48 7.79 -7.18
N THR A 468 46.77 8.70 -8.12
CA THR A 468 47.22 10.05 -7.77
C THR A 468 46.15 10.86 -7.03
N LEU A 469 44.87 10.69 -7.39
CA LEU A 469 43.77 11.33 -6.69
C LEU A 469 43.64 10.82 -5.25
N TYR A 470 43.71 9.51 -5.07
CA TYR A 470 43.64 8.88 -3.76
C TYR A 470 44.77 9.37 -2.83
N LEU A 471 46.01 9.44 -3.31
CA LEU A 471 47.14 9.93 -2.52
C LEU A 471 47.01 11.40 -2.10
N ARG A 472 46.35 12.23 -2.92
CA ARG A 472 46.05 13.62 -2.58
C ARG A 472 44.89 13.75 -1.59
N HIS A 473 43.93 12.82 -1.65
CA HIS A 473 42.66 12.86 -0.93
C HIS A 473 42.26 11.48 -0.38
N ALA A 474 42.97 11.00 0.64
CA ALA A 474 42.76 9.65 1.19
C ALA A 474 41.33 9.39 1.71
N HIS A 475 40.61 10.45 2.09
CA HIS A 475 39.21 10.37 2.51
C HIS A 475 38.24 9.86 1.43
N LEU A 476 38.66 9.85 0.15
CA LEU A 476 37.89 9.27 -0.95
C LEU A 476 37.97 7.73 -1.01
N ALA A 477 38.66 7.07 -0.07
CA ALA A 477 38.77 5.62 0.00
C ALA A 477 37.44 4.85 -0.17
N PRO A 478 36.31 5.24 0.46
CA PRO A 478 35.04 4.54 0.27
C PRO A 478 34.55 4.55 -1.17
N HIS A 479 34.75 5.65 -1.91
CA HIS A 479 34.35 5.76 -3.31
C HIS A 479 35.26 4.95 -4.23
N VAL A 480 36.56 4.93 -3.92
CA VAL A 480 37.56 4.11 -4.64
C VAL A 480 37.28 2.61 -4.47
N VAL A 481 37.01 2.17 -3.24
CA VAL A 481 36.63 0.79 -2.92
C VAL A 481 35.32 0.42 -3.63
N ASN A 482 34.31 1.28 -3.54
CA ASN A 482 33.03 1.02 -4.21
C ASN A 482 33.15 0.92 -5.74
N LEU A 483 34.01 1.74 -6.36
CA LEU A 483 34.29 1.66 -7.80
C LEU A 483 34.95 0.31 -8.15
N ALA A 484 35.91 -0.14 -7.35
CA ALA A 484 36.56 -1.44 -7.55
C ALA A 484 35.57 -2.61 -7.40
N ASP A 485 34.71 -2.59 -6.37
CA ASP A 485 33.69 -3.61 -6.13
C ASP A 485 32.69 -3.71 -7.28
N ARG A 486 32.12 -2.56 -7.68
CA ARG A 486 31.15 -2.53 -8.78
C ARG A 486 31.76 -2.90 -10.13
N ALA A 487 33.01 -2.52 -10.36
CA ALA A 487 33.74 -2.94 -11.56
C ALA A 487 34.00 -4.45 -11.54
N GLN A 488 34.32 -5.04 -10.40
CA GLN A 488 34.53 -6.49 -10.28
C GLN A 488 33.24 -7.30 -10.49
N ASP A 489 32.11 -6.84 -9.92
CA ASP A 489 30.79 -7.47 -10.09
C ASP A 489 30.33 -7.51 -11.56
N LYS A 490 30.54 -6.41 -12.30
CA LYS A 490 30.01 -6.20 -13.65
C LYS A 490 31.01 -6.44 -14.78
N LEU A 491 32.32 -6.36 -14.50
CA LEU A 491 33.42 -6.48 -15.48
C LEU A 491 34.43 -7.56 -15.06
N ALA A 492 33.94 -8.71 -14.56
CA ALA A 492 34.78 -9.81 -14.10
C ALA A 492 35.82 -10.27 -15.13
N GLU A 493 35.49 -10.18 -16.43
CA GLU A 493 36.36 -10.61 -17.54
C GLU A 493 37.52 -9.63 -17.85
N SER A 494 37.42 -8.36 -17.43
CA SER A 494 38.37 -7.30 -17.81
C SER A 494 39.69 -7.29 -17.00
N GLY A 495 39.71 -7.97 -15.84
CA GLY A 495 40.83 -7.94 -14.89
C GLY A 495 41.22 -6.55 -14.37
N TRP A 496 40.44 -5.49 -14.67
CA TRP A 496 40.80 -4.12 -14.34
C TRP A 496 40.81 -3.87 -12.84
N ALA A 497 39.79 -4.33 -12.11
CA ALA A 497 39.67 -4.12 -10.66
C ALA A 497 40.89 -4.67 -9.91
N VAL A 498 41.35 -5.87 -10.25
CA VAL A 498 42.55 -6.49 -9.66
C VAL A 498 43.82 -5.69 -10.00
N ALA A 499 43.97 -5.25 -11.26
CA ALA A 499 45.10 -4.42 -11.67
C ALA A 499 45.11 -3.05 -10.95
N PHE A 500 43.95 -2.44 -10.76
CA PHE A 500 43.78 -1.19 -10.04
C PHE A 500 44.07 -1.35 -8.54
N LEU A 501 43.55 -2.39 -7.89
CA LEU A 501 43.84 -2.68 -6.48
C LEU A 501 45.34 -2.96 -6.25
N ARG A 502 46.02 -3.61 -7.20
CA ARG A 502 47.47 -3.81 -7.16
C ARG A 502 48.24 -2.49 -7.28
N ALA A 503 47.82 -1.59 -8.18
CA ALA A 503 48.41 -0.26 -8.31
C ALA A 503 48.18 0.60 -7.06
N LEU A 504 46.97 0.52 -6.48
CA LEU A 504 46.60 1.20 -5.24
C LEU A 504 47.43 0.71 -4.06
N GLN A 505 47.68 -0.60 -3.96
CA GLN A 505 48.56 -1.18 -2.95
C GLN A 505 49.97 -0.58 -3.01
N GLY A 506 50.57 -0.54 -4.21
CA GLY A 506 51.90 0.06 -4.41
C GLY A 506 51.92 1.54 -4.00
N ALA A 507 50.92 2.31 -4.45
CA ALA A 507 50.78 3.72 -4.09
C ALA A 507 50.68 3.95 -2.58
N VAL A 508 49.93 3.11 -1.85
CA VAL A 508 49.77 3.22 -0.39
C VAL A 508 51.06 2.84 0.35
N ILE A 509 51.77 1.81 -0.10
CA ILE A 509 53.03 1.38 0.54
C ILE A 509 54.10 2.46 0.44
N ASP A 510 54.17 3.16 -0.70
CA ASP A 510 55.14 4.23 -0.94
C ASP A 510 54.76 5.58 -0.28
N ALA A 511 53.55 5.67 0.30
CA ALA A 511 53.03 6.90 0.89
C ALA A 511 53.61 7.19 2.30
N PRO A 512 53.82 8.47 2.66
CA PRO A 512 54.27 8.84 4.00
C PRO A 512 53.22 8.51 5.08
N LEU A 513 53.66 8.00 6.23
CA LEU A 513 52.83 7.60 7.36
C LEU A 513 52.26 8.80 8.15
N VAL A 514 51.33 9.54 7.56
CA VAL A 514 50.62 10.65 8.23
C VAL A 514 49.39 10.12 8.97
N SER A 515 49.24 10.49 10.26
CA SER A 515 48.25 9.90 11.19
C SER A 515 46.78 10.08 10.78
N ARG A 516 46.43 11.12 10.02
CA ARG A 516 45.03 11.39 9.62
C ARG A 516 44.55 10.52 8.46
N ASP A 517 45.44 10.15 7.55
CA ASP A 517 45.12 9.40 6.33
C ASP A 517 45.29 7.89 6.50
N LEU A 518 46.04 7.48 7.53
CA LEU A 518 46.29 6.08 7.85
C LEU A 518 45.01 5.24 7.98
N ARG A 519 43.94 5.78 8.57
CA ARG A 519 42.65 5.08 8.68
C ARG A 519 42.10 4.64 7.32
N TRP A 520 42.30 5.47 6.31
CA TRP A 520 41.80 5.26 4.96
C TRP A 520 42.73 4.36 4.15
N HIS A 521 44.04 4.48 4.38
CA HIS A 521 45.04 3.53 3.88
C HIS A 521 44.75 2.11 4.38
N LEU A 522 44.47 1.95 5.69
CA LEU A 522 44.11 0.66 6.26
C LEU A 522 42.80 0.10 5.68
N LYS A 523 41.78 0.94 5.46
CA LYS A 523 40.52 0.51 4.82
C LYS A 523 40.71 0.07 3.37
N ALA A 524 41.55 0.77 2.61
CA ALA A 524 41.90 0.38 1.24
C ALA A 524 42.74 -0.91 1.21
N LEU A 525 43.76 -1.04 2.07
CA LEU A 525 44.58 -2.24 2.17
C LEU A 525 43.79 -3.45 2.66
N ALA A 526 42.80 -3.24 3.53
CA ALA A 526 41.88 -4.29 3.92
C ALA A 526 41.17 -4.83 2.67
N ARG A 527 40.68 -3.96 1.77
CA ARG A 527 40.02 -4.40 0.53
C ARG A 527 40.97 -5.11 -0.42
N VAL A 528 42.20 -4.62 -0.55
CA VAL A 528 43.26 -5.27 -1.32
C VAL A 528 43.58 -6.67 -0.78
N ALA A 529 43.51 -6.87 0.54
CA ALA A 529 43.77 -8.14 1.20
C ALA A 529 42.67 -9.20 1.01
N GLU A 530 41.51 -8.85 0.45
CA GLU A 530 40.49 -9.81 0.02
C GLU A 530 40.83 -10.46 -1.33
N GLU A 531 41.63 -9.79 -2.17
CA GLU A 531 41.98 -10.28 -3.50
C GLU A 531 43.12 -11.29 -3.48
N GLY A 532 42.79 -12.56 -3.73
CA GLY A 532 43.74 -13.68 -3.70
C GLY A 532 44.90 -13.60 -4.69
N GLU A 533 44.75 -12.84 -5.78
CA GLU A 533 45.77 -12.69 -6.83
C GLU A 533 46.86 -11.66 -6.50
N ILE A 534 46.69 -10.88 -5.42
CA ILE A 534 47.62 -9.81 -5.05
C ILE A 534 48.58 -10.30 -3.96
N ARG A 535 49.89 -10.06 -4.15
CA ARG A 535 50.91 -10.41 -3.15
C ARG A 535 50.86 -9.41 -1.99
N GLN A 536 50.76 -9.92 -0.76
CA GLN A 536 50.54 -9.09 0.43
C GLN A 536 51.80 -8.81 1.28
N GLU A 537 52.99 -9.20 0.80
CA GLU A 537 54.27 -8.99 1.50
C GLU A 537 54.50 -7.50 1.83
N GLY A 538 54.20 -6.62 0.86
CA GLY A 538 54.25 -5.17 1.04
C GLY A 538 53.21 -4.63 2.03
N THR A 539 52.00 -5.22 2.06
CA THR A 539 50.94 -4.87 3.02
C THR A 539 51.41 -5.17 4.45
N VAL A 540 52.03 -6.32 4.70
CA VAL A 540 52.55 -6.67 6.03
C VAL A 540 53.76 -5.82 6.41
N GLY A 541 54.64 -5.52 5.45
CA GLY A 541 55.73 -4.56 5.62
C GLY A 541 55.21 -3.19 6.06
N PHE A 542 54.18 -2.68 5.40
CA PHE A 542 53.50 -1.43 5.78
C PHE A 542 52.92 -1.50 7.20
N LEU A 543 52.20 -2.57 7.55
CA LEU A 543 51.70 -2.77 8.92
C LEU A 543 52.83 -2.79 9.95
N SER A 544 53.95 -3.46 9.66
CA SER A 544 55.10 -3.49 10.57
C SER A 544 55.71 -2.09 10.78
N GLY A 545 55.78 -1.26 9.72
CA GLY A 545 56.24 0.12 9.79
C GLY A 545 55.30 1.04 10.58
N VAL A 546 53.99 0.80 10.52
CA VAL A 546 52.97 1.53 11.28
C VAL A 546 53.06 1.25 12.79
N ILE A 547 53.43 0.03 13.17
CA ILE A 547 53.44 -0.43 14.57
C ILE A 547 54.84 -0.29 15.19
N ALA A 548 55.90 -0.09 14.39
CA ALA A 548 57.28 0.05 14.83
C ALA A 548 57.46 1.12 15.96
N PRO A 549 58.36 0.88 16.93
CA PRO A 549 58.53 1.74 18.10
C PRO A 549 59.10 3.11 17.71
N SER A 550 58.19 4.07 17.56
CA SER A 550 58.49 5.50 17.41
C SER A 550 57.96 6.28 18.63
N PRO A 551 58.58 7.42 19.01
CA PRO A 551 58.13 8.25 20.15
C PRO A 551 56.71 8.80 20.00
N SER A 552 56.16 8.76 18.78
CA SER A 552 54.78 9.08 18.38
C SER A 552 54.03 7.84 17.87
N SER A 553 54.26 6.67 18.47
CA SER A 553 53.62 5.41 18.04
C SER A 553 52.13 5.36 18.39
N LEU A 554 51.35 4.84 17.44
CA LEU A 554 49.92 4.54 17.60
C LEU A 554 49.65 3.60 18.78
N CYS A 555 50.61 2.72 19.07
CA CYS A 555 50.58 1.80 20.19
C CYS A 555 50.48 2.52 21.54
N ALA A 556 51.15 3.67 21.69
CA ALA A 556 51.09 4.49 22.90
C ALA A 556 49.83 5.37 22.96
N ALA A 557 49.32 5.81 21.81
CA ALA A 557 48.12 6.64 21.73
C ALA A 557 46.80 5.88 22.00
N GLY A 558 46.78 4.56 21.74
CA GLY A 558 45.65 3.69 22.08
C GLY A 558 44.35 3.97 21.31
N ASP A 559 44.42 4.49 20.08
CA ASP A 559 43.23 4.80 19.29
C ASP A 559 42.52 3.53 18.79
N TRP A 560 41.47 3.14 19.52
CA TRP A 560 40.62 1.98 19.24
C TRP A 560 40.19 1.85 17.77
N ARG A 561 39.92 2.95 17.04
CA ARG A 561 39.48 2.88 15.64
C ARG A 561 40.61 2.46 14.70
N LEU A 562 41.81 3.00 14.91
CA LEU A 562 42.99 2.64 14.14
C LEU A 562 43.45 1.21 14.47
N GLY A 563 43.39 0.80 15.73
CA GLY A 563 43.64 -0.58 16.15
C GLY A 563 42.72 -1.58 15.45
N ASN A 564 41.42 -1.28 15.36
CA ASN A 564 40.47 -2.10 14.60
C ASN A 564 40.75 -2.09 13.09
N GLY A 565 41.20 -0.98 12.53
CA GLY A 565 41.66 -0.93 11.14
C GLY A 565 42.80 -1.91 10.85
N VAL A 566 43.82 -1.95 11.72
CA VAL A 566 44.94 -2.88 11.61
C VAL A 566 44.48 -4.34 11.78
N LEU A 567 43.68 -4.63 12.81
CA LEU A 567 43.12 -5.96 13.03
C LEU A 567 42.20 -6.41 11.88
N GLY A 568 41.49 -5.48 11.25
CA GLY A 568 40.67 -5.75 10.06
C GLY A 568 41.50 -6.21 8.87
N VAL A 569 42.64 -5.56 8.60
CA VAL A 569 43.60 -6.01 7.57
C VAL A 569 44.18 -7.36 7.95
N CYS A 570 44.65 -7.54 9.20
CA CYS A 570 45.20 -8.82 9.66
C CYS A 570 44.19 -9.97 9.53
N ARG A 571 42.91 -9.74 9.85
CA ARG A 571 41.85 -10.75 9.69
C ARG A 571 41.67 -11.20 8.25
N ARG A 572 41.77 -10.28 7.28
CA ARG A 572 41.66 -10.61 5.85
C ARG A 572 42.90 -11.37 5.36
N LEU A 573 44.09 -10.96 5.82
CA LEU A 573 45.34 -11.68 5.55
C LEU A 573 45.36 -13.10 6.12
N LEU A 574 44.73 -13.32 7.27
CA LEU A 574 44.59 -14.65 7.88
C LEU A 574 43.80 -15.64 6.99
N VAL A 575 42.85 -15.15 6.17
CA VAL A 575 42.05 -15.98 5.26
C VAL A 575 42.67 -16.06 3.86
N HIS A 576 43.73 -15.28 3.59
CA HIS A 576 44.28 -15.08 2.26
C HIS A 576 44.96 -16.35 1.69
N PRO A 577 44.90 -16.60 0.36
CA PRO A 577 45.51 -17.77 -0.26
C PRO A 577 47.02 -17.91 -0.07
N SER A 578 47.73 -16.80 0.09
CA SER A 578 49.19 -16.76 0.28
C SER A 578 49.66 -16.73 1.74
N LEU A 579 48.80 -17.12 2.69
CA LEU A 579 49.12 -17.11 4.13
C LEU A 579 50.47 -17.78 4.45
N ASP A 580 50.82 -18.88 3.78
CA ASP A 580 52.05 -19.65 4.03
C ASP A 580 53.33 -18.80 3.93
N ALA A 581 53.37 -17.82 3.01
CA ALA A 581 54.49 -16.90 2.85
C ALA A 581 54.46 -15.74 3.87
N LEU A 582 53.31 -15.50 4.50
CA LEU A 582 53.04 -14.36 5.39
C LEU A 582 52.98 -14.75 6.87
N LEU A 583 53.06 -16.05 7.19
CA LEU A 583 52.92 -16.58 8.55
C LEU A 583 53.81 -15.87 9.56
N LEU A 584 55.12 -15.80 9.29
CA LEU A 584 56.11 -15.20 10.20
C LEU A 584 55.91 -13.67 10.33
N PRO A 585 55.89 -12.89 9.23
CA PRO A 585 55.66 -11.44 9.31
C PRO A 585 54.33 -11.05 9.98
N LEU A 586 53.26 -11.80 9.72
CA LEU A 586 51.94 -11.53 10.31
C LEU A 586 51.89 -11.90 11.80
N ALA A 587 52.56 -12.99 12.19
CA ALA A 587 52.69 -13.39 13.59
C ALA A 587 53.45 -12.34 14.40
N ASP A 588 54.52 -11.76 13.85
CA ASP A 588 55.29 -10.69 14.49
C ASP A 588 54.45 -9.43 14.71
N VAL A 589 53.67 -9.02 13.71
CA VAL A 589 52.72 -7.89 13.79
C VAL A 589 51.66 -8.12 14.89
N LEU A 590 51.01 -9.30 14.89
CA LEU A 590 49.98 -9.64 15.87
C LEU A 590 50.55 -9.74 17.30
N LEU A 591 51.74 -10.33 17.45
CA LEU A 591 52.41 -10.45 18.74
C LEU A 591 52.81 -9.08 19.30
N HIS A 592 53.25 -8.17 18.42
CA HIS A 592 53.63 -6.82 18.83
C HIS A 592 52.40 -6.02 19.29
N LEU A 593 51.27 -6.11 18.57
CA LEU A 593 49.99 -5.52 19.01
C LEU A 593 49.51 -6.10 20.35
N ALA A 594 49.56 -7.42 20.52
CA ALA A 594 49.15 -8.13 21.73
C ALA A 594 49.93 -7.71 23.00
N ARG A 595 51.17 -7.25 22.84
CA ARG A 595 52.07 -6.88 23.95
C ARG A 595 52.13 -5.40 24.23
N HIS A 596 52.07 -4.55 23.20
CA HIS A 596 52.46 -3.13 23.33
C HIS A 596 51.33 -2.13 23.02
N TYR A 597 50.16 -2.56 22.56
CA TYR A 597 49.06 -1.65 22.25
C TYR A 597 48.35 -1.16 23.53
N GLY A 598 48.02 0.13 23.62
CA GLY A 598 47.45 0.76 24.81
C GLY A 598 46.02 0.29 25.17
N ASP A 599 45.21 -0.07 24.17
CA ASP A 599 43.84 -0.54 24.36
C ASP A 599 43.79 -2.05 24.72
N ALA A 600 42.91 -2.42 25.67
CA ALA A 600 42.79 -3.80 26.13
C ALA A 600 42.07 -4.70 25.11
N ASP A 601 41.01 -4.20 24.47
CA ASP A 601 40.22 -4.97 23.50
C ASP A 601 41.08 -5.33 22.29
N ILE A 602 41.83 -4.36 21.75
CA ILE A 602 42.74 -4.59 20.62
C ILE A 602 43.82 -5.62 20.98
N ARG A 603 44.37 -5.57 22.20
CA ARG A 603 45.37 -6.56 22.65
C ARG A 603 44.80 -7.97 22.72
N ASP A 604 43.60 -8.13 23.28
CA ASP A 604 42.99 -9.45 23.43
C ASP A 604 42.55 -10.04 22.09
N HIS A 605 42.05 -9.21 21.16
CA HIS A 605 41.78 -9.64 19.79
C HIS A 605 43.06 -10.00 19.03
N ALA A 606 44.14 -9.24 19.19
CA ALA A 606 45.44 -9.58 18.61
C ALA A 606 45.99 -10.91 19.16
N ARG A 607 45.83 -11.17 20.47
CA ARG A 607 46.19 -12.46 21.10
C ARG A 607 45.36 -13.61 20.55
N LEU A 608 44.06 -13.39 20.37
CA LEU A 608 43.16 -14.39 19.77
C LEU A 608 43.61 -14.72 18.34
N TYR A 609 43.83 -13.72 17.49
CA TYR A 609 44.29 -13.92 16.12
C TYR A 609 45.68 -14.58 16.07
N TYR A 610 46.60 -14.21 16.95
CA TYR A 610 47.90 -14.87 17.07
C TYR A 610 47.78 -16.35 17.50
N ALA A 611 46.89 -16.64 18.47
CA ALA A 611 46.62 -18.00 18.89
C ALA A 611 45.98 -18.82 17.76
N LEU A 612 45.01 -18.26 17.03
CA LEU A 612 44.39 -18.94 15.88
C LEU A 612 45.43 -19.25 14.79
N LEU A 613 46.29 -18.29 14.46
CA LEU A 613 47.35 -18.43 13.46
C LEU A 613 48.35 -19.54 13.81
N THR A 614 48.67 -19.72 15.10
CA THR A 614 49.67 -20.68 15.57
C THR A 614 49.11 -22.07 15.89
N THR A 615 47.79 -22.20 16.09
CA THR A 615 47.16 -23.44 16.57
C THR A 615 46.26 -24.13 15.56
N LEU A 616 45.71 -23.42 14.57
CA LEU A 616 44.76 -23.97 13.61
C LEU A 616 45.39 -24.23 12.24
N SER A 617 44.90 -25.27 11.55
CA SER A 617 45.18 -25.45 10.12
C SER A 617 44.45 -24.40 9.29
N ARG A 618 44.98 -24.04 8.11
CA ARG A 618 44.41 -23.02 7.22
C ARG A 618 42.93 -23.23 6.91
N GLU A 619 42.51 -24.47 6.64
CA GLU A 619 41.11 -24.81 6.36
C GLU A 619 40.20 -24.53 7.57
N LYS A 620 40.65 -24.89 8.78
CA LYS A 620 39.89 -24.63 10.02
C LYS A 620 39.87 -23.14 10.36
N LEU A 621 40.98 -22.44 10.11
CA LEU A 621 41.11 -21.01 10.33
C LEU A 621 40.21 -20.22 9.38
N ALA A 622 40.20 -20.57 8.09
CA ALA A 622 39.24 -20.02 7.12
C ALA A 622 37.81 -20.34 7.53
N GLY A 623 37.50 -21.57 7.95
CA GLY A 623 36.16 -21.95 8.41
C GLY A 623 35.69 -21.20 9.67
N VAL A 624 36.57 -20.90 10.62
CA VAL A 624 36.26 -20.12 11.83
C VAL A 624 36.08 -18.64 11.50
N LEU A 625 36.90 -18.08 10.60
CA LEU A 625 36.87 -16.65 10.26
C LEU A 625 35.85 -16.28 9.18
N ALA A 626 35.49 -17.22 8.29
CA ALA A 626 34.53 -17.03 7.19
C ALA A 626 33.06 -17.09 7.61
N GLN A 627 32.75 -17.43 8.88
CA GLN A 627 31.38 -17.41 9.43
C GLN A 627 30.69 -16.03 9.40
N GLY A 628 31.32 -15.00 8.84
CA GLY A 628 30.73 -13.66 8.61
C GLY A 628 30.75 -13.16 7.15
N SER A 629 31.27 -13.90 6.17
CA SER A 629 31.29 -13.48 4.77
C SER A 629 31.44 -14.69 3.85
N ALA A 630 30.32 -15.20 3.32
CA ALA A 630 30.34 -16.12 2.20
C ALA A 630 29.27 -15.67 1.20
N GLU A 631 29.75 -15.33 0.01
CA GLU A 631 28.98 -15.03 -1.19
C GLU A 631 28.15 -16.23 -1.64
N GLY A 632 27.00 -15.93 -2.23
CA GLY A 632 26.43 -16.72 -3.32
C GLY A 632 26.13 -18.19 -3.05
N GLY A 633 24.97 -18.47 -2.44
CA GLY A 633 24.31 -19.76 -2.62
C GLY A 633 23.73 -20.40 -1.36
N ARG A 634 22.46 -20.09 -1.08
CA ARG A 634 21.45 -21.06 -0.61
C ARG A 634 21.88 -22.04 0.49
N GLN A 635 22.44 -21.56 1.60
CA GLN A 635 22.34 -22.24 2.90
C GLN A 635 22.21 -21.19 4.01
N VAL A 636 21.14 -21.33 4.79
CA VAL A 636 20.70 -20.42 5.85
C VAL A 636 21.76 -20.31 6.95
N ALA A 637 22.52 -19.21 6.93
CA ALA A 637 23.53 -18.91 7.94
C ALA A 637 22.86 -18.38 9.21
N LYS A 638 23.08 -19.03 10.35
CA LYS A 638 22.74 -18.48 11.67
C LYS A 638 23.57 -17.20 11.89
N ARG A 639 22.98 -16.03 11.63
CA ARG A 639 23.60 -14.73 11.92
C ARG A 639 23.55 -14.50 13.43
N SER A 640 24.71 -14.50 14.08
CA SER A 640 24.81 -14.23 15.52
C SER A 640 24.48 -12.77 15.82
N LEU A 641 23.57 -12.53 16.77
CA LEU A 641 23.22 -11.20 17.29
C LEU A 641 24.40 -10.46 17.94
N SER A 642 25.56 -11.12 18.09
CA SER A 642 26.80 -10.51 18.57
C SER A 642 27.51 -9.62 17.53
N CYS A 643 27.04 -9.56 16.28
CA CYS A 643 27.61 -8.72 15.22
C CYS A 643 27.01 -7.29 15.18
N ILE A 644 26.76 -6.67 16.33
CA ILE A 644 26.44 -5.24 16.45
C ILE A 644 27.76 -4.43 16.31
N MET A 645 28.44 -4.59 15.17
CA MET A 645 29.60 -3.80 14.79
C MET A 645 29.19 -2.88 13.64
N ALA A 646 29.60 -1.61 13.71
CA ALA A 646 29.07 -0.52 12.90
C ALA A 646 29.37 -0.56 11.38
N GLU A 647 30.09 -1.58 10.88
CA GLU A 647 30.57 -1.60 9.49
C GLU A 647 30.21 -2.85 8.66
N SER A 648 29.33 -3.75 9.14
CA SER A 648 28.80 -4.82 8.28
C SER A 648 27.45 -4.43 7.70
N GLU A 649 27.27 -4.54 6.37
CA GLU A 649 25.98 -4.35 5.67
C GLU A 649 24.82 -5.16 6.28
N GLY A 650 25.14 -6.23 7.02
CA GLY A 650 24.19 -6.99 7.82
C GLY A 650 23.38 -6.15 8.83
N LEU A 651 23.95 -5.10 9.43
CA LEU A 651 23.28 -4.27 10.45
C LEU A 651 22.08 -3.52 9.86
N ALA A 652 22.22 -2.97 8.66
CA ALA A 652 21.13 -2.27 7.97
C ALA A 652 19.99 -3.24 7.65
N SER A 653 20.30 -4.46 7.20
CA SER A 653 19.28 -5.50 6.92
C SER A 653 18.59 -6.04 8.17
N THR A 654 19.26 -6.07 9.33
CA THR A 654 18.62 -6.47 10.60
C THR A 654 17.72 -5.38 11.19
N LEU A 655 17.95 -4.11 10.85
CA LEU A 655 17.14 -2.98 11.31
C LEU A 655 15.93 -2.71 10.41
N THR A 656 15.89 -3.28 9.21
CA THR A 656 14.75 -3.17 8.30
C THR A 656 13.67 -4.20 8.65
N VAL A 657 12.45 -3.72 8.89
CA VAL A 657 11.28 -4.59 9.03
C VAL A 657 10.78 -4.96 7.64
N HIS A 658 10.87 -6.24 7.29
CA HIS A 658 10.40 -6.76 6.01
C HIS A 658 8.89 -7.04 6.06
N ARG A 659 8.15 -6.77 4.99
CA ARG A 659 6.72 -7.11 4.88
C ARG A 659 6.53 -8.45 4.18
N THR A 660 5.63 -9.28 4.69
CA THR A 660 5.22 -10.53 4.05
C THR A 660 4.11 -10.28 3.02
N GLU A 661 4.09 -11.06 1.93
CA GLU A 661 3.04 -10.97 0.89
C GLU A 661 1.67 -11.52 1.36
N GLY A 662 1.65 -12.37 2.39
CA GLY A 662 0.43 -12.93 2.98
C GLY A 662 0.60 -13.32 4.46
N ALA A 663 -0.49 -13.80 5.07
CA ALA A 663 -0.50 -14.23 6.47
C ALA A 663 0.31 -15.53 6.66
N ILE A 664 1.33 -15.49 7.53
CA ILE A 664 2.21 -16.65 7.77
C ILE A 664 1.61 -17.63 8.79
N PHE A 665 0.90 -17.10 9.78
CA PHE A 665 0.22 -17.83 10.84
C PHE A 665 -1.14 -17.18 11.12
N GLU A 666 -2.00 -17.87 11.86
CA GLU A 666 -3.34 -17.40 12.22
C GLU A 666 -3.68 -17.74 13.68
N LEU A 667 -4.72 -17.09 14.20
CA LEU A 667 -5.28 -17.34 15.52
C LEU A 667 -6.56 -18.17 15.37
N ILE A 668 -6.53 -19.42 15.82
CA ILE A 668 -7.71 -20.31 15.83
C ILE A 668 -8.30 -20.34 17.23
N GLU A 669 -9.61 -20.13 17.36
CA GLU A 669 -10.29 -20.18 18.65
C GLU A 669 -10.11 -21.56 19.31
N ALA A 670 -9.61 -21.57 20.55
CA ALA A 670 -9.59 -22.77 21.37
C ALA A 670 -10.95 -22.88 22.06
N ARG A 671 -11.65 -24.02 21.92
CA ARG A 671 -12.90 -24.27 22.66
C ARG A 671 -12.63 -24.08 24.15
N SER A 672 -13.28 -23.08 24.75
CA SER A 672 -13.24 -22.84 26.19
C SER A 672 -14.11 -23.89 26.86
N GLU A 673 -13.50 -24.91 27.44
CA GLU A 673 -14.16 -25.72 28.46
C GLU A 673 -14.35 -24.80 29.69
N PHE A 674 -15.60 -24.40 29.97
CA PHE A 674 -15.90 -23.78 31.25
C PHE A 674 -15.49 -24.76 32.35
N PRO A 675 -14.72 -24.35 33.37
CA PRO A 675 -14.48 -25.21 34.52
C PRO A 675 -15.84 -25.60 35.09
N ARG A 676 -16.20 -26.88 35.02
CA ARG A 676 -17.27 -27.42 35.88
C ARG A 676 -16.80 -27.15 37.30
N GLU A 677 -17.49 -26.29 38.04
CA GLU A 677 -17.27 -26.14 39.47
C GLU A 677 -17.33 -27.56 40.06
N GLU A 678 -16.20 -28.06 40.58
CA GLU A 678 -16.19 -29.31 41.33
C GLU A 678 -17.19 -29.14 42.46
N ALA A 679 -18.21 -30.00 42.47
CA ALA A 679 -19.27 -29.98 43.46
C ALA A 679 -18.66 -29.82 44.86
N SER A 680 -18.90 -28.66 45.48
CA SER A 680 -18.49 -28.42 46.84
C SER A 680 -19.15 -29.46 47.75
N ASP A 681 -18.34 -30.02 48.62
CA ASP A 681 -18.71 -31.03 49.62
C ASP A 681 -20.00 -30.59 50.37
N PRO A 682 -21.07 -31.41 50.44
CA PRO A 682 -22.40 -31.02 50.94
C PRO A 682 -22.47 -30.78 52.46
N ARG A 683 -21.36 -30.38 53.09
CA ARG A 683 -21.20 -30.18 54.53
C ARG A 683 -20.81 -28.77 54.95
N GLN A 684 -20.72 -27.81 54.02
CA GLN A 684 -20.57 -26.40 54.39
C GLN A 684 -21.94 -25.78 54.62
N ILE A 685 -22.11 -25.17 55.79
CA ILE A 685 -23.33 -24.49 56.22
C ILE A 685 -23.60 -23.34 55.23
N GLU A 686 -24.65 -23.48 54.43
CA GLU A 686 -25.12 -22.44 53.51
C GLU A 686 -25.55 -21.21 54.32
N ALA A 687 -24.81 -20.11 54.19
CA ALA A 687 -25.29 -18.80 54.62
C ALA A 687 -26.15 -18.24 53.49
N SER A 688 -27.43 -18.63 53.43
CA SER A 688 -28.39 -17.99 52.54
C SER A 688 -28.84 -16.66 53.14
N PRO A 689 -28.77 -15.54 52.41
CA PRO A 689 -29.46 -14.33 52.83
C PRO A 689 -30.96 -14.63 52.89
N THR A 690 -31.56 -14.42 54.06
CA THR A 690 -32.97 -14.75 54.34
C THR A 690 -33.98 -13.83 53.62
N GLU A 691 -33.54 -12.77 52.96
CA GLU A 691 -34.38 -11.81 52.25
C GLU A 691 -33.76 -11.44 50.88
N ALA A 692 -34.60 -11.42 49.83
CA ALA A 692 -34.19 -11.16 48.44
C ALA A 692 -33.54 -9.78 48.22
N GLY A 693 -33.94 -8.77 49.02
CA GLY A 693 -33.34 -7.43 48.98
C GLY A 693 -31.90 -7.38 49.52
N ALA A 694 -31.60 -8.15 50.58
CA ALA A 694 -30.26 -8.18 51.17
C ALA A 694 -29.22 -8.84 50.24
N ALA A 695 -29.64 -9.86 49.48
CA ALA A 695 -28.79 -10.50 48.47
C ALA A 695 -28.41 -9.52 47.35
N LEU A 696 -29.37 -8.72 46.87
CA LEU A 696 -29.13 -7.74 45.81
C LEU A 696 -28.16 -6.62 46.23
N GLU A 697 -28.27 -6.13 47.47
CA GLU A 697 -27.35 -5.12 48.02
C GLU A 697 -25.92 -5.67 48.18
N GLU A 698 -25.78 -6.89 48.72
CA GLU A 698 -24.48 -7.56 48.87
C GLU A 698 -23.83 -7.83 47.50
N TYR A 699 -24.63 -8.23 46.50
CA TYR A 699 -24.15 -8.41 45.12
C TYR A 699 -23.65 -7.09 44.50
N ARG A 700 -24.40 -6.00 44.65
CA ARG A 700 -24.04 -4.67 44.13
C ARG A 700 -22.80 -4.09 44.80
N ALA A 701 -22.60 -4.36 46.09
CA ALA A 701 -21.43 -3.91 46.83
C ALA A 701 -20.12 -4.44 46.22
N GLN A 702 -20.12 -5.62 45.57
CA GLN A 702 -18.93 -6.17 44.91
C GLN A 702 -18.45 -5.30 43.73
N PHE A 703 -19.36 -4.61 43.03
CA PHE A 703 -19.03 -3.74 41.90
C PHE A 703 -18.46 -2.37 42.31
N LEU A 704 -18.45 -2.05 43.61
CA LEU A 704 -17.75 -0.87 44.13
C LEU A 704 -16.23 -1.04 44.08
N VAL A 705 -15.74 -2.28 43.99
CA VAL A 705 -14.31 -2.58 43.80
C VAL A 705 -13.95 -2.35 42.33
N PRO A 706 -13.00 -1.45 42.02
CA PRO A 706 -12.62 -1.15 40.63
C PRO A 706 -12.01 -2.39 39.96
N GLY A 707 -12.56 -2.78 38.80
CA GLY A 707 -12.10 -3.93 38.02
C GLY A 707 -12.72 -5.28 38.40
N PHE A 708 -13.69 -5.31 39.33
CA PHE A 708 -14.44 -6.54 39.63
C PHE A 708 -15.25 -6.98 38.40
N ALA A 709 -15.09 -8.25 38.01
CA ALA A 709 -15.83 -8.91 36.93
C ALA A 709 -15.90 -8.10 35.60
N SER A 710 -14.87 -7.30 35.30
CA SER A 710 -14.87 -6.37 34.16
C SER A 710 -14.09 -6.87 32.94
N GLU A 711 -13.64 -8.14 32.94
CA GLU A 711 -12.71 -8.68 31.94
C GLU A 711 -13.22 -10.00 31.35
N ILE A 712 -13.11 -10.14 30.03
CA ILE A 712 -13.41 -11.34 29.27
C ILE A 712 -12.09 -11.91 28.73
N THR A 713 -11.83 -13.19 28.98
CA THR A 713 -10.62 -13.86 28.46
C THR A 713 -10.97 -14.78 27.31
N LEU A 714 -10.51 -14.45 26.10
CA LEU A 714 -10.64 -15.30 24.92
C LEU A 714 -9.34 -16.07 24.70
N THR A 715 -9.45 -17.37 24.42
CA THR A 715 -8.30 -18.26 24.28
C THR A 715 -8.17 -18.71 22.83
N TYR A 716 -7.01 -18.46 22.23
CA TYR A 716 -6.68 -18.81 20.85
C TYR A 716 -5.44 -19.69 20.79
N ARG A 717 -5.28 -20.45 19.71
CA ARG A 717 -4.07 -21.20 19.37
C ARG A 717 -3.43 -20.58 18.15
N LEU A 718 -2.12 -20.33 18.22
CA LEU A 718 -1.36 -19.76 17.10
C LEU A 718 -0.87 -20.89 16.19
N THR A 719 -1.36 -20.96 14.96
CA THR A 719 -1.06 -22.04 14.00
C THR A 719 -0.43 -21.52 12.72
N HIS A 720 0.46 -22.30 12.10
CA HIS A 720 1.05 -21.93 10.81
C HIS A 720 0.04 -22.13 9.67
N VAL A 721 -0.04 -21.15 8.76
CA VAL A 721 -0.90 -21.20 7.56
C VAL A 721 -0.10 -21.62 6.33
N VAL A 722 1.09 -21.01 6.14
CA VAL A 722 1.89 -21.19 4.91
C VAL A 722 3.02 -22.19 5.10
N SER A 723 3.13 -23.15 4.19
CA SER A 723 4.19 -24.18 4.18
C SER A 723 5.50 -23.70 3.55
N ASP A 724 6.07 -22.59 4.04
CA ASP A 724 7.39 -22.11 3.62
C ASP A 724 8.46 -22.46 4.68
N PRO A 725 9.56 -23.13 4.31
CA PRO A 725 10.61 -23.53 5.24
C PRO A 725 11.31 -22.35 5.94
N ARG A 726 11.27 -21.14 5.37
CA ARG A 726 11.83 -19.93 5.98
C ARG A 726 11.13 -19.54 7.29
N PHE A 727 9.87 -19.94 7.43
CA PHE A 727 9.00 -19.58 8.55
C PHE A 727 8.70 -20.76 9.48
N ASP A 728 9.46 -21.85 9.39
CA ASP A 728 9.29 -23.03 10.25
C ASP A 728 9.57 -22.74 11.73
N ARG A 729 10.43 -21.75 12.02
CA ARG A 729 10.84 -21.36 13.37
C ARG A 729 10.81 -19.85 13.52
N LEU A 730 9.83 -19.38 14.28
CA LEU A 730 9.62 -17.98 14.58
C LEU A 730 9.92 -17.71 16.05
N PHE A 731 10.53 -16.57 16.32
CA PHE A 731 10.95 -16.13 17.65
C PHE A 731 10.39 -14.74 17.94
N SER A 732 10.14 -14.45 19.22
CA SER A 732 9.72 -13.13 19.71
C SER A 732 8.51 -12.58 18.95
N VAL A 733 7.50 -13.43 18.72
CA VAL A 733 6.29 -13.04 18.01
C VAL A 733 5.52 -12.06 18.90
N ARG A 734 5.33 -10.83 18.43
CA ARG A 734 4.52 -9.81 19.10
C ARG A 734 3.26 -9.58 18.27
N LEU A 735 2.12 -9.91 18.87
CA LEU A 735 0.79 -9.71 18.30
C LEU A 735 0.25 -8.35 18.75
N HIS A 736 -0.18 -7.55 17.78
CA HIS A 736 -0.79 -6.25 17.99
C HIS A 736 -2.24 -6.28 17.50
N PHE A 737 -3.15 -5.68 18.27
CA PHE A 737 -4.59 -5.69 18.01
C PHE A 737 -5.15 -4.27 18.01
N GLY A 738 -5.70 -3.85 16.87
CA GLY A 738 -6.46 -2.61 16.74
C GLY A 738 -7.98 -2.87 16.78
N LEU A 739 -8.74 -2.01 17.45
CA LEU A 739 -10.20 -2.08 17.51
C LEU A 739 -10.84 -1.30 16.35
N THR A 740 -11.95 -1.80 15.82
CA THR A 740 -12.78 -1.07 14.84
C THR A 740 -13.77 -0.10 15.47
N ASP A 741 -14.02 -0.24 16.77
CA ASP A 741 -15.05 0.47 17.53
C ASP A 741 -14.62 0.72 18.99
N ASP A 742 -15.41 1.52 19.71
CA ASP A 742 -15.16 1.89 21.11
C ASP A 742 -15.85 0.92 22.11
N HIS A 743 -16.28 -0.27 21.69
CA HIS A 743 -17.01 -1.18 22.57
C HIS A 743 -16.11 -1.79 23.66
N TYR A 744 -14.81 -1.91 23.41
CA TYR A 744 -13.81 -2.45 24.34
C TYR A 744 -12.68 -1.45 24.57
N GLU A 745 -11.96 -1.58 25.69
CA GLU A 745 -10.70 -0.87 25.91
C GLU A 745 -9.59 -1.42 25.01
N GLU A 746 -8.61 -0.57 24.68
CA GLU A 746 -7.44 -0.93 23.87
C GLU A 746 -6.70 -2.13 24.47
N LEU A 747 -6.45 -3.13 23.63
CA LEU A 747 -5.76 -4.35 24.02
C LEU A 747 -4.24 -4.14 23.90
N GLY A 748 -3.51 -4.48 24.97
CA GLY A 748 -2.05 -4.47 24.95
C GLY A 748 -1.46 -5.56 24.05
N ASP A 749 -0.25 -5.33 23.57
CA ASP A 749 0.47 -6.30 22.74
C ASP A 749 0.69 -7.63 23.48
N VAL A 750 0.47 -8.75 22.78
CA VAL A 750 0.68 -10.09 23.33
C VAL A 750 1.96 -10.69 22.76
N SER A 751 2.87 -11.10 23.64
CA SER A 751 4.15 -11.71 23.24
C SER A 751 4.11 -13.24 23.33
N VAL A 752 4.42 -13.91 22.23
CA VAL A 752 4.62 -15.35 22.14
C VAL A 752 6.11 -15.62 21.90
N PRO A 753 6.81 -16.35 22.78
CA PRO A 753 8.27 -16.46 22.74
C PRO A 753 8.78 -17.21 21.50
N CYS A 754 8.08 -18.27 21.09
CA CYS A 754 8.42 -19.02 19.89
C CYS A 754 7.21 -19.74 19.29
N LEU A 755 7.19 -19.87 17.96
CA LEU A 755 6.28 -20.72 17.21
C LEU A 755 7.11 -21.62 16.30
N MET A 756 6.94 -22.94 16.41
CA MET A 756 7.71 -23.92 15.65
C MET A 756 6.81 -24.99 15.04
N ARG A 757 7.02 -25.29 13.75
CA ARG A 757 6.34 -26.37 13.06
C ARG A 757 6.71 -27.73 13.68
N GLY A 758 5.70 -28.52 14.04
CA GLY A 758 5.86 -29.83 14.70
C GLY A 758 5.86 -29.80 16.24
N ARG A 759 5.72 -28.63 16.86
CA ARG A 759 5.42 -28.51 18.30
C ARG A 759 3.94 -28.15 18.50
N PRO A 760 3.35 -28.44 19.68
CA PRO A 760 1.98 -28.01 19.96
C PRO A 760 1.87 -26.48 19.82
N PRO A 761 0.81 -25.98 19.17
CA PRO A 761 0.63 -24.55 18.96
C PRO A 761 0.50 -23.83 20.32
N PRO A 762 1.20 -22.70 20.52
CA PRO A 762 1.12 -21.96 21.77
C PRO A 762 -0.28 -21.35 21.95
N GLU A 763 -0.72 -21.34 23.20
CA GLU A 763 -2.00 -20.74 23.61
C GLU A 763 -1.81 -19.23 23.85
N VAL A 764 -2.72 -18.44 23.28
CA VAL A 764 -2.74 -16.97 23.34
C VAL A 764 -4.03 -16.56 24.04
N ARG A 765 -3.92 -15.87 25.17
CA ARG A 765 -5.07 -15.38 25.94
C ARG A 765 -5.24 -13.88 25.73
N LEU A 766 -6.35 -13.49 25.12
CA LEU A 766 -6.73 -12.08 24.92
C LEU A 766 -7.64 -11.65 26.06
N ARG A 767 -7.22 -10.62 26.79
CA ARG A 767 -7.90 -10.10 27.98
C ARG A 767 -8.62 -8.80 27.62
N LEU A 768 -9.90 -8.93 27.26
CA LEU A 768 -10.72 -7.83 26.77
C LEU A 768 -11.50 -7.19 27.92
N LYS A 769 -11.53 -5.85 27.96
CA LYS A 769 -12.35 -5.10 28.92
C LYS A 769 -13.49 -4.39 28.17
N PRO A 770 -14.71 -4.93 28.18
CA PRO A 770 -15.84 -4.27 27.53
C PRO A 770 -16.21 -2.98 28.26
N ARG A 771 -16.37 -1.91 27.48
CA ARG A 771 -17.13 -0.72 27.87
C ARG A 771 -18.62 -0.94 27.63
N ARG A 772 -18.93 -1.66 26.55
CA ARG A 772 -20.27 -2.13 26.19
C ARG A 772 -20.16 -3.58 25.72
N PRO A 773 -20.99 -4.52 26.20
CA PRO A 773 -20.91 -5.94 25.86
C PRO A 773 -21.53 -6.23 24.48
N PHE A 774 -21.06 -5.51 23.45
CA PHE A 774 -21.48 -5.70 22.06
C PHE A 774 -20.43 -6.51 21.28
N PRO A 775 -20.81 -7.17 20.18
CA PRO A 775 -19.84 -7.82 19.31
C PRO A 775 -18.89 -6.78 18.66
N THR A 776 -17.63 -7.16 18.47
CA THR A 776 -16.59 -6.29 17.86
C THR A 776 -15.65 -7.09 16.93
N THR A 777 -14.87 -6.38 16.11
CA THR A 777 -13.83 -6.97 15.26
C THR A 777 -12.45 -6.38 15.61
N LEU A 778 -11.47 -7.24 15.84
CA LEU A 778 -10.08 -6.88 16.14
C LEU A 778 -9.21 -7.06 14.89
N HIS A 779 -8.57 -5.99 14.44
CA HIS A 779 -7.54 -6.02 13.43
C HIS A 779 -6.24 -6.53 14.04
N ALA A 780 -5.80 -7.72 13.63
CA ALA A 780 -4.59 -8.34 14.16
C ALA A 780 -3.41 -8.18 13.19
N SER A 781 -2.24 -7.84 13.74
CA SER A 781 -0.96 -7.83 13.02
C SER A 781 0.13 -8.40 13.90
N ALA A 782 1.23 -8.86 13.31
CA ALA A 782 2.31 -9.48 14.07
C ALA A 782 3.69 -9.11 13.55
N ILE A 783 4.60 -8.83 14.50
CA ILE A 783 6.02 -8.66 14.25
C ILE A 783 6.76 -9.85 14.84
N PHE A 784 7.65 -10.47 14.07
CA PHE A 784 8.40 -11.63 14.53
C PHE A 784 9.78 -11.70 13.89
N THR A 785 10.66 -12.49 14.49
CA THR A 785 12.02 -12.72 13.99
C THR A 785 12.17 -14.16 13.52
N THR A 786 12.74 -14.36 12.34
CA THR A 786 13.04 -15.71 11.82
C THR A 786 14.39 -16.21 12.30
N GLN A 787 14.68 -17.50 12.08
CA GLN A 787 15.98 -18.10 12.40
C GLN A 787 17.17 -17.37 11.72
N ASP A 788 16.91 -16.65 10.63
CA ASP A 788 17.89 -15.91 9.84
C ASP A 788 18.25 -14.55 10.48
N GLY A 789 17.59 -14.18 11.58
CA GLY A 789 17.77 -12.91 12.28
C GLY A 789 17.07 -11.72 11.63
N LEU A 790 16.23 -11.95 10.62
CA LEU A 790 15.42 -10.91 9.97
C LEU A 790 14.11 -10.68 10.73
N THR A 791 13.71 -9.43 10.83
CA THR A 791 12.43 -9.03 11.45
C THR A 791 11.38 -8.83 10.36
N TRP A 792 10.23 -9.47 10.52
CA TRP A 792 9.12 -9.45 9.57
C TRP A 792 7.86 -8.89 10.21
N LEU A 793 7.04 -8.25 9.39
CA LEU A 793 5.69 -7.81 9.69
C LEU A 793 4.70 -8.60 8.80
N THR A 794 3.71 -9.21 9.44
CA THR A 794 2.61 -9.90 8.76
C THR A 794 1.26 -9.38 9.26
N VAL A 795 0.28 -9.30 8.36
CA VAL A 795 -1.11 -8.93 8.69
C VAL A 795 -1.90 -10.22 8.84
N LEU A 796 -2.66 -10.33 9.92
CA LEU A 796 -3.43 -11.53 10.26
C LEU A 796 -4.91 -11.35 9.91
N PRO A 797 -5.66 -12.46 9.73
CA PRO A 797 -7.12 -12.39 9.64
C PRO A 797 -7.73 -11.68 10.86
N HIS A 798 -8.82 -10.94 10.62
CA HIS A 798 -9.49 -10.21 11.70
C HIS A 798 -10.15 -11.16 12.70
N VAL A 799 -9.95 -10.90 13.99
CA VAL A 799 -10.53 -11.70 15.06
C VAL A 799 -11.89 -11.11 15.42
N ARG A 800 -12.97 -11.86 15.13
CA ARG A 800 -14.33 -11.45 15.47
C ARG A 800 -14.68 -11.90 16.87
N VAL A 801 -15.07 -10.96 17.73
CA VAL A 801 -15.61 -11.23 19.07
C VAL A 801 -17.13 -11.30 18.95
N ALA A 802 -17.66 -12.52 19.02
CA ALA A 802 -19.10 -12.79 18.93
C ALA A 802 -19.80 -12.46 20.25
N PHE A 803 -21.11 -12.16 20.19
CA PHE A 803 -21.90 -11.81 21.38
C PHE A 803 -21.85 -12.90 22.47
N ARG A 804 -21.92 -14.19 22.08
CA ARG A 804 -21.83 -15.34 23.00
C ARG A 804 -20.53 -15.38 23.82
N GLN A 805 -19.45 -14.81 23.30
CA GLN A 805 -18.15 -14.82 23.96
C GLN A 805 -18.05 -13.78 25.08
N ALA A 806 -19.01 -12.86 25.17
CA ALA A 806 -19.14 -11.93 26.28
C ALA A 806 -19.89 -12.51 27.48
N PHE A 807 -20.49 -13.71 27.35
CA PHE A 807 -21.28 -14.33 28.41
C PHE A 807 -20.36 -14.84 29.52
N ALA A 808 -20.59 -14.35 30.73
CA ALA A 808 -19.94 -14.84 31.93
C ALA A 808 -20.97 -15.45 32.90
N PRO A 809 -20.57 -16.47 33.67
CA PRO A 809 -21.41 -16.96 34.76
C PRO A 809 -21.60 -15.87 35.81
N LEU A 810 -22.66 -15.97 36.60
CA LEU A 810 -22.97 -15.03 37.68
C LEU A 810 -21.76 -14.91 38.63
N PRO A 811 -21.16 -13.71 38.81
CA PRO A 811 -20.11 -13.48 39.79
C PRO A 811 -20.69 -13.41 41.20
N ALA A 812 -21.16 -14.55 41.70
CA ALA A 812 -21.72 -14.68 43.04
C ALA A 812 -20.61 -14.80 44.10
N PRO A 813 -20.83 -14.27 45.33
CA PRO A 813 -19.94 -14.53 46.45
C PRO A 813 -19.77 -16.05 46.68
N PRO A 814 -18.56 -16.54 46.97
CA PRO A 814 -18.29 -17.98 47.14
C PRO A 814 -19.05 -18.63 48.31
N ALA A 815 -19.61 -17.83 49.21
CA ALA A 815 -20.43 -18.29 50.33
C ALA A 815 -21.90 -18.59 49.94
N TRP A 816 -22.34 -18.20 48.74
CA TRP A 816 -23.72 -18.39 48.29
C TRP A 816 -23.93 -19.78 47.66
N GLY A 817 -24.83 -20.57 48.27
CA GLY A 817 -25.36 -21.80 47.67
C GLY A 817 -26.39 -21.55 46.56
N SER A 818 -27.01 -22.61 46.04
CA SER A 818 -28.03 -22.54 44.97
C SER A 818 -29.24 -21.68 45.37
N GLY A 819 -29.61 -21.68 46.65
CA GLY A 819 -30.68 -20.84 47.19
C GLY A 819 -30.39 -19.33 47.11
N GLY A 820 -29.14 -18.91 47.34
CA GLY A 820 -28.72 -17.51 47.24
C GLY A 820 -28.73 -17.00 45.80
N ARG A 821 -28.22 -17.80 44.85
CA ARG A 821 -28.26 -17.49 43.41
C ARG A 821 -29.71 -17.35 42.90
N ARG A 822 -30.62 -18.23 43.35
CA ARG A 822 -32.06 -18.18 43.01
C ARG A 822 -32.75 -16.94 43.59
N SER A 823 -32.44 -16.57 44.84
CA SER A 823 -33.01 -15.37 45.46
C SER A 823 -32.56 -14.09 44.76
N LEU A 824 -31.31 -14.02 44.29
CA LEU A 824 -30.82 -12.88 43.49
C LEU A 824 -31.54 -12.81 42.13
N PHE A 825 -31.75 -13.96 41.48
CA PHE A 825 -32.45 -14.01 40.19
C PHE A 825 -33.86 -13.43 40.28
N GLU A 826 -34.66 -13.81 41.29
CA GLU A 826 -36.00 -13.25 41.46
C GLU A 826 -35.96 -11.77 41.83
N ALA A 827 -35.02 -11.33 42.66
CA ALA A 827 -34.87 -9.90 43.00
C ALA A 827 -34.58 -9.05 41.75
N LEU A 828 -33.67 -9.50 40.89
CA LEU A 828 -33.34 -8.82 39.62
C LEU A 828 -34.52 -8.88 38.63
N TRP A 829 -35.25 -10.00 38.58
CA TRP A 829 -36.42 -10.17 37.72
C TRP A 829 -37.55 -9.20 38.08
N GLU A 830 -37.87 -9.09 39.37
CA GLU A 830 -38.90 -8.17 39.87
C GLU A 830 -38.49 -6.70 39.67
N GLU A 831 -37.22 -6.34 39.87
CA GLU A 831 -36.72 -4.97 39.62
C GLU A 831 -36.81 -4.58 38.14
N MET A 832 -36.45 -5.47 37.21
CA MET A 832 -36.56 -5.20 35.78
C MET A 832 -38.01 -5.24 35.26
N GLY A 833 -38.91 -5.93 35.97
CA GLY A 833 -40.34 -5.97 35.69
C GLY A 833 -41.14 -4.80 36.28
N ALA A 834 -40.70 -4.25 37.42
CA ALA A 834 -41.31 -3.11 38.09
C ALA A 834 -40.82 -1.79 37.49
N GLY A 835 -41.37 -1.38 36.35
CA GLY A 835 -41.06 -0.07 35.77
C GLY A 835 -41.36 1.07 36.75
N SER A 836 -40.33 1.74 37.27
CA SER A 836 -40.49 2.95 38.06
C SER A 836 -40.90 4.11 37.14
N GLU A 837 -42.04 4.75 37.41
CA GLU A 837 -42.59 5.86 36.59
C GLU A 837 -41.75 7.15 36.61
N GLU A 838 -40.65 7.22 37.36
CA GLU A 838 -39.94 8.49 37.63
C GLU A 838 -38.60 8.68 36.89
N GLU A 839 -37.98 7.65 36.31
CA GLU A 839 -36.83 7.78 35.38
C GLU A 839 -36.85 6.66 34.33
N PRO A 840 -36.44 6.89 33.06
CA PRO A 840 -36.42 5.84 32.05
C PRO A 840 -35.32 4.84 32.40
N ALA A 841 -35.68 3.79 33.14
CA ALA A 841 -34.79 2.67 33.37
C ALA A 841 -34.49 2.01 32.01
N ASP A 842 -33.21 1.79 31.69
CA ASP A 842 -32.76 1.08 30.47
C ASP A 842 -33.22 -0.41 30.43
N CYS A 843 -33.99 -0.84 31.44
CA CYS A 843 -34.54 -2.18 31.61
C CYS A 843 -35.67 -2.47 30.62
N ALA A 844 -35.67 -3.67 30.05
CA ALA A 844 -36.71 -4.11 29.13
C ALA A 844 -37.01 -5.60 29.28
N ALA A 845 -38.29 -5.95 29.17
CA ALA A 845 -38.78 -7.32 29.08
C ALA A 845 -39.12 -7.65 27.62
N SER A 846 -38.84 -8.88 27.19
CA SER A 846 -39.12 -9.38 25.85
C SER A 846 -39.58 -10.84 25.90
N LEU A 847 -40.30 -11.28 24.89
CA LEU A 847 -40.76 -12.66 24.72
C LEU A 847 -40.24 -13.19 23.38
N PHE A 848 -39.52 -14.30 23.41
CA PHE A 848 -39.09 -15.03 22.22
C PHE A 848 -39.76 -16.40 22.18
N CYS A 849 -40.40 -16.72 21.05
CA CYS A 849 -41.13 -17.98 20.87
C CYS A 849 -40.52 -18.75 19.69
N CYS A 850 -40.20 -20.02 19.90
CA CYS A 850 -39.76 -20.91 18.81
C CYS A 850 -40.40 -22.30 18.91
N ARG A 851 -40.45 -23.00 17.78
CA ARG A 851 -40.86 -24.40 17.73
C ARG A 851 -39.60 -25.24 17.70
N LEU A 852 -39.44 -26.12 18.69
CA LEU A 852 -38.33 -27.06 18.78
C LEU A 852 -38.89 -28.49 18.75
N PRO A 853 -38.22 -29.44 18.09
CA PRO A 853 -38.64 -30.83 18.12
C PRO A 853 -38.53 -31.44 19.53
N ASP A 854 -39.32 -32.47 19.81
CA ASP A 854 -39.37 -33.11 21.12
C ASP A 854 -37.97 -33.60 21.55
N GLY A 855 -37.50 -33.15 22.71
CA GLY A 855 -36.18 -33.50 23.27
C GLY A 855 -35.03 -32.55 22.89
N ALA A 856 -35.21 -31.67 21.89
CA ALA A 856 -34.19 -30.71 21.47
C ALA A 856 -33.91 -29.61 22.50
N LEU A 857 -34.90 -29.24 23.31
CA LEU A 857 -34.73 -28.25 24.37
C LEU A 857 -33.69 -28.67 25.42
N ALA A 858 -33.67 -29.96 25.80
CA ALA A 858 -32.68 -30.48 26.75
C ALA A 858 -31.26 -30.43 26.18
N ALA A 859 -31.09 -30.81 24.90
CA ALA A 859 -29.80 -30.73 24.21
C ALA A 859 -29.31 -29.27 24.08
N LEU A 860 -30.21 -28.34 23.75
CA LEU A 860 -29.91 -26.91 23.63
C LEU A 860 -29.48 -26.31 24.98
N VAL A 861 -30.17 -26.68 26.07
CA VAL A 861 -29.81 -26.25 27.43
C VAL A 861 -28.44 -26.82 27.83
N GLU A 862 -28.16 -28.10 27.57
CA GLU A 862 -26.86 -28.71 27.88
C GLU A 862 -25.71 -28.09 27.07
N GLU A 863 -25.90 -27.77 25.80
CA GLU A 863 -24.84 -27.28 24.92
C GLU A 863 -24.55 -25.78 25.12
N HIS A 864 -25.59 -24.96 25.31
CA HIS A 864 -25.45 -23.50 25.28
C HIS A 864 -25.71 -22.80 26.62
N PHE A 865 -26.48 -23.40 27.52
CA PHE A 865 -26.91 -22.75 28.77
C PHE A 865 -26.37 -23.39 30.06
N ALA A 866 -25.82 -24.60 29.99
CA ALA A 866 -25.29 -25.35 31.14
C ALA A 866 -24.44 -24.53 32.14
N PRO A 867 -23.45 -23.71 31.71
CA PRO A 867 -22.62 -22.95 32.65
C PRO A 867 -23.33 -21.73 33.28
N PHE A 868 -24.54 -21.41 32.83
CA PHE A 868 -25.30 -20.21 33.21
C PHE A 868 -26.62 -20.54 33.95
N LEU A 869 -26.85 -21.82 34.27
CA LEU A 869 -28.05 -22.31 34.95
C LEU A 869 -28.08 -21.90 36.43
N ILE A 870 -29.26 -21.47 36.90
CA ILE A 870 -29.53 -21.15 38.31
C ILE A 870 -30.49 -22.16 38.94
N SER A 871 -31.44 -22.69 38.16
CA SER A 871 -32.32 -23.79 38.59
C SER A 871 -31.71 -25.15 38.25
N GLU A 872 -31.94 -26.15 39.10
CA GLU A 872 -31.62 -27.54 38.74
C GLU A 872 -32.56 -28.00 37.61
N PRO A 873 -32.07 -28.76 36.62
CA PRO A 873 -32.87 -29.26 35.49
C PRO A 873 -34.00 -30.22 35.90
N SER A 874 -34.15 -30.50 37.20
CA SER A 874 -35.19 -31.33 37.82
C SER A 874 -36.53 -30.59 38.04
N GLU A 875 -36.56 -29.26 37.94
CA GLU A 875 -37.78 -28.45 38.05
C GLU A 875 -38.52 -28.48 36.69
N VAL A 876 -39.56 -29.30 36.59
CA VAL A 876 -40.29 -29.64 35.34
C VAL A 876 -41.03 -28.46 34.70
N GLU A 877 -41.19 -27.33 35.40
CA GLU A 877 -42.06 -26.22 34.96
C GLU A 877 -41.32 -25.02 34.35
N GLU A 878 -40.10 -24.67 34.79
CA GLU A 878 -39.35 -23.54 34.21
C GLU A 878 -37.83 -23.67 34.41
N VAL A 879 -37.05 -23.36 33.36
CA VAL A 879 -35.58 -23.31 33.43
C VAL A 879 -35.12 -21.85 33.53
N LYS A 880 -34.34 -21.53 34.56
CA LYS A 880 -33.80 -20.18 34.84
C LYS A 880 -32.33 -20.07 34.44
N VAL A 881 -32.03 -19.15 33.53
CA VAL A 881 -30.68 -18.87 33.03
C VAL A 881 -30.35 -17.39 33.25
N LEU A 882 -29.13 -17.08 33.69
CA LEU A 882 -28.64 -15.72 33.85
C LEU A 882 -27.30 -15.56 33.14
N PHE A 883 -27.25 -14.64 32.18
CA PHE A 883 -25.99 -14.17 31.60
C PHE A 883 -25.54 -12.90 32.30
N PHE A 884 -24.35 -12.97 32.89
CA PHE A 884 -23.65 -11.78 33.32
C PHE A 884 -22.80 -11.26 32.15
N LEU A 885 -22.95 -9.99 31.82
CA LEU A 885 -22.27 -9.30 30.73
C LEU A 885 -21.43 -8.17 31.32
N PRO A 886 -20.10 -8.33 31.39
CA PRO A 886 -19.22 -7.28 31.89
C PRO A 886 -19.42 -5.95 31.12
N PRO A 887 -19.38 -4.79 31.79
CA PRO A 887 -18.94 -4.61 33.18
C PRO A 887 -20.06 -4.76 34.23
N ARG A 888 -21.33 -4.53 33.89
CA ARG A 888 -22.45 -4.49 34.87
C ARG A 888 -23.83 -4.88 34.31
N SER A 889 -23.89 -5.46 33.10
CA SER A 889 -25.17 -5.79 32.45
C SER A 889 -25.60 -7.23 32.72
N HIS A 890 -26.91 -7.48 32.73
CA HIS A 890 -27.52 -8.76 33.04
C HIS A 890 -28.63 -9.08 32.04
N VAL A 891 -28.71 -10.34 31.63
CA VAL A 891 -29.81 -10.88 30.85
C VAL A 891 -30.33 -12.12 31.57
N LEU A 892 -31.60 -12.09 31.95
CA LEU A 892 -32.32 -13.18 32.60
C LEU A 892 -33.24 -13.86 31.58
N LEU A 893 -33.30 -15.18 31.65
CA LEU A 893 -34.21 -16.01 30.86
C LEU A 893 -35.03 -16.91 31.78
N LYS A 894 -36.36 -16.91 31.60
CA LYS A 894 -37.27 -17.96 32.10
C LYS A 894 -37.78 -18.74 30.89
N ILE A 895 -37.33 -19.99 30.75
CA ILE A 895 -37.67 -20.86 29.64
C ILE A 895 -38.79 -21.80 30.08
N ARG A 896 -39.96 -21.70 29.45
CA ARG A 896 -41.10 -22.58 29.72
C ARG A 896 -41.27 -23.60 28.58
N PRO A 897 -41.25 -24.92 28.88
CA PRO A 897 -41.54 -25.94 27.88
C PRO A 897 -43.00 -25.82 27.42
N GLY A 898 -43.22 -25.84 26.10
CA GLY A 898 -44.53 -25.72 25.48
C GLY A 898 -44.46 -25.82 23.96
N ASP A 899 -45.60 -25.84 23.27
CA ASP A 899 -45.68 -25.67 21.82
C ASP A 899 -46.48 -24.38 21.50
N PRO A 900 -45.81 -23.23 21.23
CA PRO A 900 -44.36 -23.04 21.10
C PRO A 900 -43.62 -22.93 22.45
N VAL A 901 -42.30 -23.13 22.45
CA VAL A 901 -41.43 -22.93 23.63
C VAL A 901 -41.29 -21.43 23.87
N HIS A 902 -41.49 -20.99 25.10
CA HIS A 902 -41.44 -19.58 25.48
C HIS A 902 -40.15 -19.25 26.23
N PHE A 903 -39.40 -18.27 25.71
CA PHE A 903 -38.25 -17.66 26.36
C PHE A 903 -38.66 -16.27 26.81
N ASP A 904 -39.02 -16.12 28.08
CA ASP A 904 -39.23 -14.82 28.68
C ASP A 904 -37.86 -14.23 29.02
N VAL A 905 -37.58 -13.04 28.50
CA VAL A 905 -36.31 -12.34 28.66
C VAL A 905 -36.53 -11.09 29.49
N ALA A 906 -35.66 -10.84 30.48
CA ALA A 906 -35.52 -9.55 31.13
C ALA A 906 -34.06 -9.09 31.02
N ALA A 907 -33.82 -7.86 30.59
CA ALA A 907 -32.47 -7.30 30.47
C ALA A 907 -32.43 -5.89 31.07
N ASP A 908 -31.33 -5.54 31.72
CA ASP A 908 -31.10 -4.21 32.30
C ASP A 908 -30.66 -3.16 31.27
N ASN A 909 -30.39 -3.60 30.04
CA ASN A 909 -30.10 -2.75 28.89
C ASN A 909 -30.84 -3.28 27.64
N TRP A 910 -31.87 -2.55 27.22
CA TRP A 910 -32.71 -2.89 26.08
C TRP A 910 -31.94 -3.08 24.75
N GLN A 911 -30.79 -2.42 24.58
CA GLN A 911 -29.98 -2.52 23.35
C GLN A 911 -29.36 -3.92 23.17
N LEU A 912 -29.28 -4.73 24.24
CA LEU A 912 -28.79 -6.10 24.18
C LEU A 912 -29.81 -7.06 23.57
N LEU A 913 -31.11 -6.73 23.63
CA LEU A 913 -32.19 -7.60 23.16
C LEU A 913 -32.06 -7.94 21.67
N ARG A 914 -31.59 -7.00 20.84
CA ARG A 914 -31.36 -7.27 19.40
C ARG A 914 -30.29 -8.34 19.17
N HIS A 915 -29.21 -8.31 19.95
CA HIS A 915 -28.09 -9.24 19.84
C HIS A 915 -28.45 -10.59 20.44
N LEU A 916 -29.21 -10.58 21.54
CA LEU A 916 -29.78 -11.79 22.12
C LEU A 916 -30.76 -12.47 21.16
N ASN A 917 -31.65 -11.72 20.51
CA ASN A 917 -32.60 -12.28 19.55
C ASN A 917 -31.87 -12.94 18.36
N ALA A 918 -30.85 -12.27 17.80
CA ALA A 918 -30.01 -12.86 16.75
C ALA A 918 -29.29 -14.13 17.21
N TYR A 919 -28.79 -14.15 18.45
CA TYR A 919 -28.16 -15.32 19.05
C TYR A 919 -29.17 -16.48 19.24
N LEU A 920 -30.34 -16.21 19.83
CA LEU A 920 -31.40 -17.20 20.04
C LEU A 920 -31.88 -17.79 18.70
N LEU A 921 -32.10 -16.95 17.68
CA LEU A 921 -32.44 -17.41 16.33
C LEU A 921 -31.38 -18.36 15.77
N THR A 922 -30.10 -18.04 15.93
CA THR A 922 -28.98 -18.84 15.40
C THR A 922 -28.93 -20.24 16.03
N ILE A 923 -29.11 -20.32 17.36
CA ILE A 923 -29.07 -21.61 18.06
C ILE A 923 -30.35 -22.43 17.82
N THR A 924 -31.51 -21.79 17.63
CA THR A 924 -32.78 -22.49 17.38
C THR A 924 -32.97 -22.92 15.92
N SER A 925 -32.39 -22.21 14.94
CA SER A 925 -32.50 -22.58 13.52
C SER A 925 -31.51 -23.68 13.11
N SER A 926 -30.36 -23.77 13.78
CA SER A 926 -29.31 -24.76 13.48
C SER A 926 -29.72 -26.23 13.69
N GLN A 927 -30.92 -26.48 14.22
CA GLN A 927 -31.48 -27.82 14.43
C GLN A 927 -32.58 -28.21 13.43
N GLU A 928 -32.95 -27.35 12.48
CA GLU A 928 -33.92 -27.69 11.42
C GLU A 928 -33.30 -28.52 10.26
N ASP A 929 -31.97 -28.61 10.17
CA ASP A 929 -31.24 -29.25 9.06
C ASP A 929 -30.65 -30.65 9.38
N THR A 930 -31.18 -31.37 10.38
CA THR A 930 -30.84 -32.80 10.62
C THR A 930 -32.01 -33.75 10.54
#